data_AF-A0AA38UN67-F1
#
_entry.id   AF-A0AA38UN67-F1
#
_cell.length_a   1.000
_cell.length_b   1.000
_cell.length_c   1.000
_cell.angle_alpha   90.00
_cell.angle_beta   90.00
_cell.angle_gamma   90.00
#
_symmetry.space_group_name_H-M   'P 1'
#
loop_
_entity.id
_entity.type
_entity.pdbx_description
1 polymer ?
#
loop_
_entity_poly.entity_id
_entity_poly.type
_entity_poly.pdbx_seq_one_letter_code
_entity_poly.pdbx_strand_id
1 'polypeptide(L)'
;MDSSPQPPMTNGHSETPPPAEPPTPFFDPEIFRSYLLALLPPVIGARPSDLEALFDSDFDERVTRFSGEGGGVLYVVKAKDEEPADDSEQTYHYQLTQHLTYHPSHVLTLALIKRGATLDPTTPLATQLHFLNLFGGEETPYESLHAVVSCGVKPWFDAFVGARGGGKDGGDTKMGIPMTKKKFAELELSLLHLQQNVEIPETHLTIHPVIQRAVEQAQAAGTRPNLSYIPTKTLNDSTFLNTLHAHVNSWIKSIQAVTKLTRDVASGTASQEINFWLSLERALEGIEAQLRSDEVTMVMDCLRNAKRFHATVSFIADTGLKDATDIVHKYNQLMKDFPLNELLSATDLDKIQESLVLIFSHMNRKLRLSPYPIRRALPLVEAISRDFNDQLLRILISYRLPYTPYETFDRLLSQTTNIFRTWDDQIKEFTNVARDVTRKRSERFIPIKIIPAHAKLQERTRYLRDWRKQHEQLAVMTGPTKGLGSAGMDIGGMDMEEEVKEAYEVVKRIDVLDVSVEGTEIWVAAENAYNERVSRVENQIIARLRDRLGTARNANEMFRVFSKFNALFVRPKIRGAIQEYQTQLIDSVKEDIKHLHDKFKTQYRYSEAFHMSQMRDLPPIAGAIIWARQIERQLLTYMKRVEDVLGKGWELYAEGQKLQSESSAFRKKLDTRPVYEAWLHDINRRNMGVDGRLFEIVRLRGGGFQLAVNFDPQIITLFKEVRNLLWLGFQVPHAITNMAKDAKRVYPHAVSLMETVRTYGQTLDLVENNRGIEWLVAEYRNESQRMISKGVNIRWDHFVNQYDTGRFVSSADGRDNRHIQFVREFASVVSVLQDKTNSVIDLYKDILRAVDDLATCSYTTEAFSELLGRIQGAIDRLNLEGYANLDHWVAELDKRIETILLQRLGQIILAWSTEFDRTDDDLRRDTVPLRENKRRIDKRMKEEKFMESHMTIKPFVHEIRIQNQVIFLDPPIEYARAAWIKQLHDWLGVVCRLRRIQSSRYEIGLQMQGSVSSETTYTSLLTHFPDDTLQRPFALIEAKVQQLREYVAKWLQFQSLWDLEAEYVFNRLGDSLAHWQQLLTEIKKARATFDTSETQKSFGVCAIDYEQVQARVNAKYDAWQRDILSRFGVKLGNEMKEMHASILKARNDLEHQSIEGLVGGSRRF
;
A
#
# COMPACT_ATOMS: atom_id res chain seq x y z
N MET A 1 6.43 57.44 -28.54
CA MET A 1 5.89 58.73 -28.05
C MET A 1 5.75 58.59 -26.55
N ASP A 2 6.87 58.51 -25.84
CA ASP A 2 7.77 59.63 -25.50
C ASP A 2 7.05 60.57 -24.52
N SER A 3 7.60 60.96 -23.38
CA SER A 3 9.01 61.10 -23.02
C SER A 3 9.12 61.54 -21.56
N SER A 4 10.24 61.20 -20.90
CA SER A 4 10.84 61.91 -19.76
C SER A 4 11.11 63.41 -20.10
N PRO A 5 11.71 64.26 -19.23
CA PRO A 5 11.57 64.52 -17.77
C PRO A 5 11.53 66.04 -17.35
N GLN A 6 11.21 66.32 -16.06
CA GLN A 6 11.56 67.51 -15.19
C GLN A 6 11.05 68.95 -15.54
N PRO A 7 11.14 69.99 -14.65
CA PRO A 7 10.69 70.24 -13.26
C PRO A 7 9.91 71.61 -13.18
N PRO A 8 10.01 72.51 -12.15
CA PRO A 8 9.49 72.54 -10.75
C PRO A 8 8.53 73.73 -10.43
N MET A 9 8.15 73.87 -9.13
CA MET A 9 7.72 75.07 -8.37
C MET A 9 6.22 75.29 -8.00
N THR A 10 6.01 75.36 -6.68
CA THR A 10 5.16 76.25 -5.86
C THR A 10 3.77 76.71 -6.34
N ASN A 11 2.76 76.49 -5.50
CA ASN A 11 1.67 77.41 -5.11
C ASN A 11 0.80 76.64 -4.08
N GLY A 12 0.18 77.21 -3.06
CA GLY A 12 -0.24 78.57 -2.79
C GLY A 12 -1.48 78.45 -1.88
N HIS A 13 -1.56 79.29 -0.86
CA HIS A 13 -2.55 79.31 0.21
C HIS A 13 -4.02 79.26 -0.23
N SER A 14 -4.88 78.67 0.62
CA SER A 14 -6.22 79.20 0.89
C SER A 14 -6.54 79.06 2.36
N GLU A 15 -6.50 80.20 3.05
CA GLU A 15 -6.78 80.41 4.47
C GLU A 15 -8.26 80.15 4.80
N THR A 16 -8.50 79.36 5.83
CA THR A 16 -9.69 79.47 6.69
C THR A 16 -9.22 80.04 8.03
N PRO A 17 -9.91 81.03 8.63
CA PRO A 17 -9.41 81.71 9.82
C PRO A 17 -9.47 80.74 11.02
N PRO A 18 -8.39 80.62 11.83
CA PRO A 18 -8.48 79.94 13.10
C PRO A 18 -9.22 80.85 14.11
N PRO A 19 -9.99 80.26 15.04
CA PRO A 19 -10.68 81.00 16.10
C PRO A 19 -9.67 81.61 17.08
N ALA A 20 -10.06 82.74 17.69
CA ALA A 20 -9.25 83.52 18.62
C ALA A 20 -8.63 82.69 19.76
N GLU A 21 -7.33 82.90 19.99
CA GLU A 21 -6.57 82.35 21.11
C GLU A 21 -7.09 82.90 22.45
N PRO A 22 -7.28 82.06 23.49
CA PRO A 22 -7.46 82.55 24.85
C PRO A 22 -6.12 83.05 25.42
N PRO A 23 -6.12 84.07 26.30
CA PRO A 23 -4.89 84.66 26.84
C PRO A 23 -4.12 83.64 27.69
N THR A 24 -2.80 83.58 27.48
CA THR A 24 -1.85 82.81 28.30
C THR A 24 -1.94 83.23 29.77
N PRO A 25 -2.17 82.32 30.72
CA PRO A 25 -2.11 82.67 32.14
C PRO A 25 -0.68 83.06 32.53
N PHE A 26 -0.52 84.21 33.19
CA PHE A 26 0.72 84.61 33.84
C PHE A 26 1.04 83.59 34.94
N PHE A 27 2.23 83.00 34.88
CA PHE A 27 2.74 82.09 35.91
C PHE A 27 3.42 82.91 37.01
N ASP A 28 3.05 82.65 38.27
CA ASP A 28 3.58 83.38 39.44
C ASP A 28 4.95 82.81 39.87
N PRO A 29 6.04 83.61 39.82
CA PRO A 29 7.38 83.19 40.25
C PRO A 29 7.46 82.76 41.72
N GLU A 30 6.57 83.22 42.60
CA GLU A 30 6.57 82.83 44.02
C GLU A 30 6.23 81.35 44.24
N ILE A 31 5.39 80.77 43.38
CA ILE A 31 5.05 79.34 43.40
C ILE A 31 6.30 78.51 43.08
N PHE A 32 7.14 78.99 42.16
CA PHE A 32 8.40 78.32 41.81
C PHE A 32 9.46 78.49 42.88
N ARG A 33 9.54 79.68 43.49
CA ARG A 33 10.46 79.98 44.61
C ARG A 33 10.19 79.10 45.83
N SER A 34 8.93 79.00 46.25
CA SER A 34 8.54 78.13 47.37
C SER A 34 8.81 76.66 47.08
N TYR A 35 8.62 76.22 45.83
CA TYR A 35 8.91 74.85 45.40
C TYR A 35 10.41 74.54 45.42
N LEU A 36 11.28 75.46 44.96
CA LEU A 36 12.73 75.30 45.03
C LEU A 36 13.25 75.30 46.48
N LEU A 37 12.72 76.16 47.36
CA LEU A 37 13.10 76.19 48.78
C LEU A 37 12.72 74.90 49.52
N ALA A 38 11.64 74.23 49.13
CA ALA A 38 11.25 72.94 49.72
C ALA A 38 12.10 71.77 49.23
N LEU A 39 12.58 71.82 47.97
CA LEU A 39 13.20 70.67 47.30
C LEU A 39 14.73 70.71 47.25
N LEU A 40 15.35 71.88 47.11
CA LEU A 40 16.81 72.01 46.99
C LEU A 40 17.58 71.63 48.26
N PRO A 41 17.12 71.96 49.50
CA PRO A 41 17.84 71.57 50.72
C PRO A 41 18.10 70.04 50.85
N PRO A 42 17.11 69.15 50.65
CA PRO A 42 17.36 67.70 50.73
C PRO A 42 18.13 67.12 49.54
N VAL A 43 18.08 67.75 48.36
CA VAL A 43 18.74 67.24 47.14
C VAL A 43 20.20 67.67 47.04
N ILE A 44 20.53 68.89 47.45
CA ILE A 44 21.86 69.50 47.30
C ILE A 44 22.64 69.51 48.64
N GLY A 45 21.96 69.21 49.75
CA GLY A 45 22.54 69.22 51.10
C GLY A 45 22.89 70.62 51.58
N ALA A 46 22.08 71.62 51.22
CA ALA A 46 22.27 73.04 51.56
C ALA A 46 21.39 73.47 52.73
N ARG A 47 21.84 74.43 53.56
CA ARG A 47 20.96 75.08 54.54
C ARG A 47 20.05 76.09 53.82
N PRO A 48 18.78 76.28 54.25
CA PRO A 48 17.87 77.23 53.61
C PRO A 48 18.41 78.67 53.50
N SER A 49 19.31 79.07 54.42
CA SER A 49 20.00 80.37 54.41
C SER A 49 20.92 80.56 53.21
N ASP A 50 21.57 79.50 52.74
CA ASP A 50 22.60 79.58 51.69
C ASP A 50 21.96 79.63 50.30
N LEU A 51 20.69 79.21 50.20
CA LEU A 51 19.88 79.26 48.98
C LEU A 51 19.29 80.64 48.71
N GLU A 52 19.39 81.59 49.64
CA GLU A 52 18.96 82.98 49.39
C GLU A 52 19.76 83.64 48.27
N ALA A 53 21.05 83.27 48.12
CA ALA A 53 21.92 83.74 47.03
C ALA A 53 21.43 83.33 45.62
N LEU A 54 20.56 82.32 45.53
CA LEU A 54 19.98 81.80 44.28
C LEU A 54 18.85 82.71 43.74
N PHE A 55 18.24 83.52 44.62
CA PHE A 55 17.15 84.45 44.30
C PHE A 55 17.69 85.88 44.10
N ASP A 56 18.51 86.07 43.07
CA ASP A 56 19.02 87.38 42.64
C ASP A 56 17.91 88.26 42.00
N SER A 57 18.24 89.52 41.67
CA SER A 57 17.29 90.47 41.04
C SER A 57 16.72 89.97 39.71
N ASP A 58 17.43 89.05 39.04
CA ASP A 58 17.12 88.56 37.71
C ASP A 58 16.36 87.22 37.78
N PHE A 59 16.13 86.69 38.98
CA PHE A 59 15.44 85.43 39.21
C PHE A 59 14.02 85.43 38.62
N ASP A 60 13.23 86.46 38.93
CA ASP A 60 11.84 86.56 38.48
C ASP A 60 11.75 86.67 36.95
N GLU A 61 12.69 87.37 36.31
CA GLU A 61 12.77 87.46 34.85
C GLU A 61 13.13 86.12 34.21
N ARG A 62 14.12 85.40 34.77
CA ARG A 62 14.52 84.07 34.30
C ARG A 62 13.41 83.03 34.48
N VAL A 63 12.66 83.08 35.58
CA VAL A 63 11.53 82.17 35.85
C VAL A 63 10.34 82.50 34.96
N THR A 64 10.03 83.78 34.75
CA THR A 64 8.94 84.20 33.85
C THR A 64 9.24 83.77 32.41
N ARG A 65 10.47 83.98 31.94
CA ARG A 65 10.94 83.49 30.63
C ARG A 65 10.88 81.97 30.52
N PHE A 66 11.36 81.28 31.55
CA PHE A 66 11.28 79.83 31.63
C PHE A 66 9.83 79.31 31.69
N SER A 67 8.87 80.05 32.25
CA SER A 67 7.47 79.60 32.30
C SER A 67 6.73 79.77 30.95
N GLY A 68 7.13 80.76 30.14
CA GLY A 68 6.45 81.13 28.89
C GLY A 68 7.08 80.60 27.59
N GLU A 69 8.41 80.43 27.52
CA GLU A 69 9.08 79.98 26.28
C GLU A 69 9.07 78.45 26.12
N GLY A 70 8.67 77.94 24.95
CA GLY A 70 8.68 76.51 24.66
C GLY A 70 10.10 75.92 24.61
N GLY A 71 10.38 74.93 25.48
CA GLY A 71 11.60 74.09 25.39
C GLY A 71 12.82 74.50 26.24
N GLY A 72 12.68 75.38 27.24
CA GLY A 72 13.79 75.76 28.13
C GLY A 72 14.15 74.72 29.21
N VAL A 73 15.44 74.63 29.55
CA VAL A 73 16.01 73.92 30.72
C VAL A 73 16.66 74.97 31.63
N LEU A 74 16.52 74.81 32.94
CA LEU A 74 17.14 75.71 33.93
C LEU A 74 18.09 74.90 34.81
N TYR A 75 19.30 75.41 35.02
CA TYR A 75 20.35 74.71 35.77
C TYR A 75 20.60 75.40 37.10
N VAL A 76 20.65 74.61 38.18
CA VAL A 76 21.09 75.04 39.51
C VAL A 76 22.50 74.48 39.71
N VAL A 77 23.50 75.36 39.70
CA VAL A 77 24.91 75.00 39.89
C VAL A 77 25.31 75.30 41.33
N LYS A 78 25.82 74.30 42.03
CA LYS A 78 26.57 74.44 43.29
C LYS A 78 28.05 74.47 42.94
N ALA A 79 28.72 75.55 43.28
CA ALA A 79 30.15 75.71 43.02
C ALA A 79 30.90 76.07 44.31
N LYS A 80 32.14 75.60 44.37
CA LYS A 80 33.07 75.80 45.47
C LYS A 80 33.86 77.09 45.21
N ASP A 81 34.06 77.89 46.25
CA ASP A 81 34.94 79.06 46.14
C ASP A 81 36.42 78.62 46.10
N GLU A 82 37.25 79.29 45.28
CA GLU A 82 38.68 79.01 45.19
C GLU A 82 39.43 79.56 46.42
N GLU A 83 40.16 78.66 47.11
CA GLU A 83 40.99 78.83 48.31
C GLU A 83 40.31 79.19 49.65
N PRO A 84 40.16 78.24 50.60
CA PRO A 84 39.99 78.59 52.00
C PRO A 84 41.34 79.01 52.61
N ALA A 85 41.39 80.21 53.18
CA ALA A 85 42.39 80.50 54.22
C ALA A 85 42.13 79.56 55.41
N ASP A 86 43.22 79.01 55.95
CA ASP A 86 43.30 77.98 57.02
C ASP A 86 42.05 77.84 57.92
N ASP A 87 41.55 76.61 58.01
CA ASP A 87 40.65 76.06 59.04
C ASP A 87 39.20 76.59 59.15
N SER A 88 38.62 77.10 58.05
CA SER A 88 37.18 77.45 57.97
C SER A 88 36.33 76.45 57.14
N GLU A 89 35.05 76.26 57.51
CA GLU A 89 34.10 75.39 56.81
C GLU A 89 33.98 75.79 55.31
N GLN A 90 34.05 74.81 54.41
CA GLN A 90 33.96 75.03 52.96
C GLN A 90 32.67 75.78 52.60
N THR A 91 32.81 76.97 52.02
CA THR A 91 31.69 77.80 51.58
C THR A 91 31.33 77.47 50.12
N TYR A 92 30.04 77.43 49.82
CA TYR A 92 29.52 77.09 48.49
C TYR A 92 28.64 78.24 47.98
N HIS A 93 28.81 78.62 46.71
CA HIS A 93 27.90 79.53 46.03
C HIS A 93 26.93 78.75 45.13
N TYR A 94 25.69 79.23 45.06
CA TYR A 94 24.63 78.64 44.24
C TYR A 94 24.20 79.61 43.14
N GLN A 95 24.23 79.16 41.89
CA GLN A 95 23.87 79.98 40.74
C GLN A 95 22.77 79.32 39.91
N LEU A 96 21.79 80.11 39.47
CA LEU A 96 20.74 79.69 38.54
C LEU A 96 21.07 80.18 37.12
N THR A 97 21.31 79.27 36.18
CA THR A 97 21.70 79.61 34.80
C THR A 97 20.87 78.86 33.76
N GLN A 98 20.69 79.46 32.57
CA GLN A 98 20.03 78.80 31.43
C GLN A 98 21.03 78.09 30.51
N HIS A 99 22.31 78.40 30.63
CA HIS A 99 23.40 77.80 29.86
C HIS A 99 24.32 77.00 30.78
N LEU A 100 24.58 75.74 30.40
CA LEU A 100 25.45 74.84 31.13
C LEU A 100 26.90 75.07 30.74
N THR A 101 27.75 75.41 31.71
CA THR A 101 29.21 75.46 31.57
C THR A 101 29.85 74.52 32.59
N TYR A 102 30.84 73.73 32.16
CA TYR A 102 31.58 72.85 33.05
C TYR A 102 32.79 73.61 33.64
N HIS A 103 32.90 73.66 34.96
CA HIS A 103 34.06 74.18 35.67
C HIS A 103 34.46 73.21 36.78
N PRO A 104 35.77 72.99 37.07
CA PRO A 104 36.22 72.07 38.11
C PRO A 104 35.73 72.41 39.52
N SER A 105 35.36 73.68 39.76
CA SER A 105 34.78 74.11 41.02
C SER A 105 33.30 73.75 41.18
N HIS A 106 32.61 73.29 40.13
CA HIS A 106 31.21 72.88 40.19
C HIS A 106 31.06 71.51 40.89
N VAL A 107 30.45 71.50 42.07
CA VAL A 107 30.23 70.32 42.92
C VAL A 107 28.89 69.65 42.64
N LEU A 108 27.90 70.35 42.08
CA LEU A 108 26.66 69.71 41.68
C LEU A 108 25.94 70.59 40.67
N THR A 109 25.43 70.02 39.59
CA THR A 109 24.56 70.75 38.67
C THR A 109 23.23 70.03 38.53
N LEU A 110 22.15 70.69 38.92
CA LEU A 110 20.81 70.14 38.82
C LEU A 110 20.09 70.76 37.63
N ALA A 111 19.64 69.93 36.69
CA ALA A 111 18.88 70.34 35.52
C ALA A 111 17.37 70.22 35.77
N LEU A 112 16.66 71.31 35.53
CA LEU A 112 15.21 71.45 35.63
C LEU A 112 14.63 71.45 34.21
N ILE A 113 14.04 70.33 33.81
CA ILE A 113 13.51 70.13 32.46
C ILE A 113 11.98 70.23 32.50
N LYS A 114 11.39 71.05 31.63
CA LYS A 114 9.93 71.14 31.50
C LYS A 114 9.37 69.99 30.66
N ARG A 115 8.26 69.39 31.10
CA ARG A 115 7.53 68.36 30.33
C ARG A 115 6.56 68.93 29.30
N GLY A 116 6.12 70.18 29.48
CA GLY A 116 5.24 70.91 28.56
C GLY A 116 5.89 72.22 28.07
N ALA A 117 5.29 72.84 27.04
CA ALA A 117 5.79 74.10 26.50
C ALA A 117 5.71 75.26 27.52
N THR A 118 4.62 75.32 28.27
CA THR A 118 4.34 76.32 29.32
C THR A 118 4.11 75.64 30.67
N LEU A 119 4.38 76.36 31.77
CA LEU A 119 4.02 75.91 33.12
C LEU A 119 2.62 76.39 33.49
N ASP A 120 1.78 75.48 33.93
CA ASP A 120 0.42 75.78 34.38
C ASP A 120 0.43 76.01 35.91
N PRO A 121 -0.03 77.16 36.41
CA PRO A 121 -0.05 77.46 37.84
C PRO A 121 -1.07 76.61 38.62
N THR A 122 -2.04 75.96 37.95
CA THR A 122 -3.10 75.19 38.62
C THR A 122 -2.74 73.73 38.87
N THR A 123 -1.72 73.21 38.18
CA THR A 123 -1.25 71.83 38.34
C THR A 123 0.05 71.79 39.16
N PRO A 124 0.28 70.76 40.01
CA PRO A 124 1.49 70.72 40.84
C PRO A 124 2.78 70.70 40.01
N LEU A 125 3.72 71.57 40.33
CA LEU A 125 5.00 71.70 39.61
C LEU A 125 5.80 70.39 39.54
N ALA A 126 5.68 69.53 40.54
CA ALA A 126 6.32 68.19 40.55
C ALA A 126 5.90 67.29 39.38
N THR A 127 4.70 67.48 38.83
CA THR A 127 4.22 66.69 37.68
C THR A 127 4.65 67.27 36.33
N GLN A 128 5.02 68.56 36.33
CA GLN A 128 5.38 69.35 35.16
C GLN A 128 6.89 69.46 34.95
N LEU A 129 7.68 69.32 36.02
CA LEU A 129 9.14 69.42 36.01
C LEU A 129 9.79 68.05 36.19
N HIS A 130 10.87 67.82 35.44
CA HIS A 130 11.75 66.67 35.59
C HIS A 130 13.11 67.14 36.10
N PHE A 131 13.54 66.53 37.21
CA PHE A 131 14.79 66.83 37.88
C PHE A 131 15.84 65.80 37.47
N LEU A 132 16.94 66.26 36.89
CA LEU A 132 18.09 65.43 36.57
C LEU A 132 19.32 65.99 37.28
N ASN A 133 19.88 65.20 38.20
CA ASN A 133 21.15 65.55 38.82
C ASN A 133 22.30 65.20 37.88
N LEU A 134 23.02 66.21 37.42
CA LEU A 134 24.28 66.10 36.71
C LEU A 134 25.37 66.27 37.77
N PHE A 135 25.82 65.15 38.34
CA PHE A 135 26.84 65.16 39.40
C PHE A 135 28.08 65.96 38.97
N GLY A 136 28.61 66.79 39.88
CA GLY A 136 29.85 67.54 39.69
C GLY A 136 30.84 67.15 40.78
N GLY A 137 32.10 66.98 40.45
CA GLY A 137 33.12 66.52 41.39
C GLY A 137 34.36 66.03 40.66
N GLU A 138 35.33 65.50 41.41
CA GLU A 138 36.55 64.89 40.83
C GLU A 138 36.24 63.63 39.99
N GLU A 139 35.03 63.07 40.07
CA GLU A 139 34.57 61.96 39.24
C GLU A 139 34.24 62.45 37.81
N THR A 140 34.77 61.77 36.80
CA THR A 140 34.54 62.15 35.40
C THR A 140 33.03 62.12 35.05
N PRO A 141 32.49 63.11 34.32
CA PRO A 141 31.08 63.14 33.92
C PRO A 141 30.58 61.88 33.20
N TYR A 142 31.50 61.12 32.59
CA TYR A 142 31.21 59.88 31.86
C TYR A 142 30.68 58.76 32.76
N GLU A 143 31.19 58.62 33.98
CA GLU A 143 30.72 57.60 34.93
C GLU A 143 29.29 57.89 35.39
N SER A 144 29.02 59.15 35.69
CA SER A 144 27.69 59.64 36.04
C SER A 144 26.68 59.46 34.90
N LEU A 145 27.06 59.82 33.68
CA LEU A 145 26.23 59.61 32.49
C LEU A 145 26.01 58.12 32.20
N HIS A 146 27.04 57.29 32.34
CA HIS A 146 26.93 55.85 32.21
C HIS A 146 25.94 55.28 33.23
N ALA A 147 26.01 55.71 34.49
CA ALA A 147 25.07 55.29 35.54
C ALA A 147 23.62 55.73 35.24
N VAL A 148 23.41 56.98 34.79
CA VAL A 148 22.07 57.47 34.40
C VAL A 148 21.49 56.66 33.23
N VAL A 149 22.30 56.36 32.21
CA VAL A 149 21.86 55.60 31.04
C VAL A 149 21.63 54.12 31.36
N SER A 150 22.58 53.47 32.04
CA SER A 150 22.55 52.02 32.32
C SER A 150 21.55 51.64 33.41
N CYS A 151 21.45 52.44 34.48
CA CYS A 151 20.59 52.15 35.64
C CYS A 151 19.24 52.88 35.59
N GLY A 152 19.17 54.05 34.96
CA GLY A 152 17.94 54.85 34.89
C GLY A 152 17.17 54.65 33.58
N VAL A 153 17.73 55.17 32.49
CA VAL A 153 17.01 55.34 31.21
C VAL A 153 16.73 53.99 30.53
N LYS A 154 17.71 53.09 30.46
CA LYS A 154 17.58 51.80 29.78
C LYS A 154 16.56 50.87 30.48
N PRO A 155 16.61 50.63 31.80
CA PRO A 155 15.59 49.82 32.48
C PRO A 155 14.20 50.44 32.41
N TRP A 156 14.08 51.77 32.47
CA TRP A 156 12.79 52.45 32.30
C TRP A 156 12.22 52.25 30.88
N PHE A 157 13.06 52.40 29.85
CA PHE A 157 12.65 52.14 28.46
C PHE A 157 12.30 50.66 28.25
N ASP A 158 13.07 49.73 28.79
CA ASP A 158 12.80 48.30 28.71
C ASP A 158 11.51 47.91 29.43
N ALA A 159 11.22 48.51 30.59
CA ALA A 159 9.96 48.32 31.31
C ALA A 159 8.77 48.91 30.53
N PHE A 160 8.92 50.08 29.90
CA PHE A 160 7.89 50.67 29.04
C PHE A 160 7.61 49.81 27.80
N VAL A 161 8.65 49.30 27.15
CA VAL A 161 8.52 48.37 26.01
C VAL A 161 7.89 47.05 26.46
N GLY A 162 8.28 46.54 27.63
CA GLY A 162 7.71 45.34 28.23
C GLY A 162 6.22 45.48 28.57
N ALA A 163 5.80 46.63 29.09
CA ALA A 163 4.40 46.91 29.43
C ALA A 163 3.48 47.09 28.20
N ARG A 164 4.02 47.57 27.06
CA ARG A 164 3.29 47.67 25.78
C ARG A 164 3.31 46.38 24.95
N GLY A 165 4.13 45.40 25.32
CA GLY A 165 4.38 44.16 24.59
C GLY A 165 3.28 43.10 24.71
N GLY A 166 2.09 43.37 24.15
CA GLY A 166 0.99 42.40 24.06
C GLY A 166 -0.08 42.69 22.99
N GLY A 167 0.00 43.81 22.27
CA GLY A 167 -0.94 44.14 21.20
C GLY A 167 -0.37 43.81 19.81
N LYS A 168 -0.94 42.81 19.13
CA LYS A 168 -0.82 42.68 17.67
C LYS A 168 -1.47 43.93 17.05
N ASP A 169 -0.68 44.91 16.62
CA ASP A 169 -0.98 45.79 15.46
C ASP A 169 0.16 46.81 15.26
N GLY A 170 0.66 46.92 14.02
CA GLY A 170 1.61 47.94 13.56
C GLY A 170 3.01 47.42 13.19
N GLY A 171 3.28 47.26 11.90
CA GLY A 171 4.57 46.78 11.35
C GLY A 171 5.74 47.77 11.44
N ASP A 172 5.49 49.08 11.60
CA ASP A 172 6.56 50.10 11.58
C ASP A 172 7.19 50.37 12.96
N THR A 173 6.44 50.19 14.05
CA THR A 173 6.97 50.35 15.43
C THR A 173 7.96 49.25 15.82
N LYS A 174 7.98 48.12 15.09
CA LYS A 174 8.89 46.99 15.34
C LYS A 174 10.33 47.23 14.88
N MET A 175 10.60 48.14 13.95
CA MET A 175 11.97 48.45 13.51
C MET A 175 12.63 49.51 14.40
N GLY A 176 11.85 50.47 14.91
CA GLY A 176 12.36 51.55 15.76
C GLY A 176 12.83 51.09 17.14
N ILE A 177 12.06 50.23 17.82
CA ILE A 177 12.36 49.82 19.21
C ILE A 177 13.70 49.04 19.31
N PRO A 178 13.96 48.00 18.49
CA PRO A 178 15.24 47.30 18.51
C PRO A 178 16.41 48.21 18.11
N MET A 179 16.20 49.14 17.17
CA MET A 179 17.22 50.11 16.77
C MET A 179 17.56 51.06 17.91
N THR A 180 16.58 51.53 18.67
CA THR A 180 16.80 52.38 19.86
C THR A 180 17.47 51.59 20.99
N LYS A 181 17.11 50.32 21.22
CA LYS A 181 17.83 49.45 22.17
C LYS A 181 19.28 49.25 21.76
N LYS A 182 19.54 49.07 20.46
CA LYS A 182 20.90 49.00 19.92
C LYS A 182 21.66 50.29 20.19
N LYS A 183 21.07 51.45 19.92
CA LYS A 183 21.69 52.75 20.21
C LYS A 183 21.94 52.99 21.70
N PHE A 184 21.05 52.56 22.59
CA PHE A 184 21.30 52.63 24.04
C PHE A 184 22.46 51.73 24.46
N ALA A 185 22.55 50.51 23.92
CA ALA A 185 23.67 49.61 24.16
C ALA A 185 24.98 50.15 23.57
N GLU A 186 24.95 50.71 22.36
CA GLU A 186 26.09 51.39 21.73
C GLU A 186 26.55 52.60 22.56
N LEU A 187 25.61 53.39 23.07
CA LEU A 187 25.90 54.56 23.92
C LEU A 187 26.50 54.12 25.26
N GLU A 188 25.90 53.13 25.93
CA GLU A 188 26.42 52.53 27.16
C GLU A 188 27.83 52.00 26.96
N LEU A 189 28.06 51.23 25.89
CA LEU A 189 29.40 50.76 25.50
C LEU A 189 30.35 51.92 25.24
N SER A 190 29.92 52.99 24.55
CA SER A 190 30.78 54.15 24.27
C SER A 190 31.17 54.93 25.54
N LEU A 191 30.24 55.11 26.48
CA LEU A 191 30.49 55.76 27.77
C LEU A 191 31.38 54.89 28.66
N LEU A 192 31.14 53.58 28.66
CA LEU A 192 31.97 52.60 29.36
C LEU A 192 33.36 52.49 28.73
N HIS A 193 33.50 52.65 27.40
CA HIS A 193 34.80 52.74 26.73
C HIS A 193 35.56 54.00 27.13
N LEU A 194 34.87 55.15 27.28
CA LEU A 194 35.47 56.38 27.81
C LEU A 194 35.91 56.22 29.28
N GLN A 195 35.16 55.43 30.06
CA GLN A 195 35.49 55.11 31.46
C GLN A 195 36.63 54.08 31.59
N GLN A 196 36.71 53.08 30.70
CA GLN A 196 37.57 51.89 30.80
C GLN A 196 38.88 51.94 29.98
N ASN A 197 39.47 53.13 29.81
CA ASN A 197 40.91 53.37 29.59
C ASN A 197 41.34 54.03 28.26
N VAL A 198 42.48 54.70 28.42
CA VAL A 198 43.51 55.13 27.46
C VAL A 198 43.29 56.51 26.86
N GLU A 199 43.28 57.54 27.71
CA GLU A 199 43.87 58.81 27.30
C GLU A 199 45.36 58.55 27.05
N ILE A 200 45.75 58.53 25.78
CA ILE A 200 47.12 58.78 25.42
C ILE A 200 47.38 60.23 25.86
N PRO A 201 48.39 60.50 26.70
CA PRO A 201 48.62 61.85 27.19
C PRO A 201 48.79 62.80 26.01
N GLU A 202 47.89 63.77 25.86
CA GLU A 202 48.00 64.82 24.85
C GLU A 202 49.22 65.67 25.20
N THR A 203 50.28 65.51 24.39
CA THR A 203 51.51 66.27 24.61
C THR A 203 51.27 67.72 24.17
N HIS A 204 51.41 68.64 25.10
CA HIS A 204 51.47 70.08 24.82
C HIS A 204 52.93 70.51 24.82
N LEU A 205 53.45 70.96 23.68
CA LEU A 205 54.81 71.47 23.57
C LEU A 205 54.92 72.84 24.26
N THR A 206 55.71 72.92 25.33
CA THR A 206 55.94 74.19 26.05
C THR A 206 56.80 75.15 25.24
N ILE A 207 56.22 76.27 24.82
CA ILE A 207 56.89 77.30 24.00
C ILE A 207 57.34 78.46 24.90
N HIS A 208 58.51 79.04 24.60
CA HIS A 208 59.01 80.20 25.36
C HIS A 208 58.19 81.47 25.04
N PRO A 209 57.73 82.26 26.04
CA PRO A 209 56.85 83.42 25.83
C PRO A 209 57.38 84.49 24.87
N VAL A 210 58.71 84.66 24.80
CA VAL A 210 59.37 85.60 23.87
C VAL A 210 59.18 85.18 22.40
N ILE A 211 59.16 83.88 22.13
CA ILE A 211 58.96 83.35 20.77
C ILE A 211 57.48 83.41 20.41
N GLN A 212 56.59 83.08 21.36
CA GLN A 212 55.14 83.20 21.17
C GLN A 212 54.73 84.64 20.81
N ARG A 213 55.24 85.65 21.54
CA ARG A 213 55.02 87.07 21.22
C ARG A 213 55.60 87.47 19.86
N ALA A 214 56.73 86.90 19.46
CA ALA A 214 57.34 87.19 18.16
C ALA A 214 56.54 86.59 16.99
N VAL A 215 55.93 85.41 17.19
CA VAL A 215 55.02 84.79 16.22
C VAL A 215 53.69 85.55 16.15
N GLU A 216 53.11 85.94 17.28
CA GLU A 216 51.90 86.78 17.34
C GLU A 216 52.12 88.12 16.61
N GLN A 217 53.29 88.75 16.76
CA GLN A 217 53.65 89.97 16.03
C GLN A 217 53.84 89.74 14.52
N ALA A 218 54.39 88.60 14.12
CA ALA A 218 54.55 88.24 12.71
C ALA A 218 53.20 87.90 12.04
N GLN A 219 52.32 87.19 12.75
CA GLN A 219 50.96 86.88 12.31
C GLN A 219 50.10 88.14 12.21
N ALA A 220 50.18 89.06 13.17
CA ALA A 220 49.51 90.35 13.11
C ALA A 220 49.99 91.23 11.94
N ALA A 221 51.25 91.05 11.51
CA ALA A 221 51.83 91.69 10.33
C ALA A 221 51.58 90.92 9.02
N GLY A 222 50.87 89.77 9.05
CA GLY A 222 50.55 88.94 7.88
C GLY A 222 51.79 88.37 7.17
N THR A 223 52.95 88.35 7.84
CA THR A 223 54.23 87.94 7.24
C THR A 223 54.74 86.68 7.93
N ARG A 224 55.46 85.80 7.22
CA ARG A 224 56.04 84.60 7.85
C ARG A 224 57.01 85.01 8.98
N PRO A 225 56.95 84.35 10.16
CA PRO A 225 57.86 84.62 11.25
C PRO A 225 59.31 84.44 10.81
N ASN A 226 60.12 85.49 10.97
CA ASN A 226 61.53 85.49 10.63
C ASN A 226 62.37 85.86 11.86
N LEU A 227 63.65 85.45 11.88
CA LEU A 227 64.61 85.70 12.96
C LEU A 227 64.80 87.20 13.31
N SER A 228 64.33 88.13 12.45
CA SER A 228 64.39 89.59 12.64
C SER A 228 63.43 90.13 13.71
N TYR A 229 62.38 89.39 14.08
CA TYR A 229 61.41 89.80 15.10
C TYR A 229 61.90 89.54 16.54
N ILE A 230 63.02 88.82 16.71
CA ILE A 230 63.65 88.60 18.01
C ILE A 230 64.80 89.62 18.19
N PRO A 231 64.90 90.31 19.34
CA PRO A 231 66.00 91.23 19.60
C PRO A 231 67.38 90.54 19.49
N THR A 232 68.34 91.16 18.81
CA THR A 232 69.69 90.60 18.58
C THR A 232 70.48 90.33 19.86
N LYS A 233 70.16 91.03 20.97
CA LYS A 233 70.74 90.79 22.30
C LYS A 233 70.29 89.46 22.92
N THR A 234 69.03 89.09 22.76
CA THR A 234 68.48 87.81 23.27
C THR A 234 68.85 86.63 22.38
N LEU A 235 69.09 86.86 21.09
CA LEU A 235 69.44 85.82 20.12
C LEU A 235 70.83 85.19 20.34
N ASN A 236 71.76 85.95 20.94
CA ASN A 236 73.10 85.51 21.32
C ASN A 236 73.25 85.17 22.81
N ASP A 237 72.19 85.29 23.60
CA ASP A 237 72.21 85.03 25.04
C ASP A 237 72.30 83.52 25.31
N SER A 238 73.35 83.12 26.02
CA SER A 238 73.62 81.72 26.34
C SER A 238 72.57 81.13 27.28
N THR A 239 71.94 81.94 28.14
CA THR A 239 70.91 81.49 29.08
C THR A 239 69.59 81.20 28.37
N PHE A 240 69.17 82.09 27.46
CA PHE A 240 68.03 81.90 26.58
C PHE A 240 68.21 80.69 25.63
N LEU A 241 69.38 80.54 25.01
CA LEU A 241 69.64 79.38 24.16
C LEU A 241 69.69 78.06 24.96
N ASN A 242 70.13 78.09 26.23
CA ASN A 242 70.13 76.93 27.12
C ASN A 242 68.71 76.55 27.58
N THR A 243 67.84 77.52 27.83
CA THR A 243 66.42 77.25 28.15
C THR A 243 65.68 76.68 26.93
N LEU A 244 65.88 77.25 25.73
CA LEU A 244 65.34 76.65 24.49
C LEU A 244 65.86 75.23 24.25
N HIS A 245 67.14 74.97 24.50
CA HIS A 245 67.70 73.62 24.43
C HIS A 245 67.08 72.67 25.47
N ALA A 246 66.76 73.14 26.67
CA ALA A 246 66.06 72.37 27.69
C ALA A 246 64.59 72.07 27.31
N HIS A 247 63.89 73.04 26.72
CA HIS A 247 62.54 72.84 26.16
C HIS A 247 62.54 71.79 25.05
N VAL A 248 63.49 71.87 24.10
CA VAL A 248 63.66 70.85 23.05
C VAL A 248 63.93 69.47 23.64
N ASN A 249 64.78 69.35 24.67
CA ASN A 249 65.00 68.07 25.36
C ASN A 249 63.74 67.55 26.08
N SER A 250 62.93 68.45 26.66
CA SER A 250 61.64 68.08 27.25
C SER A 250 60.66 67.60 26.19
N TRP A 251 60.60 68.28 25.04
CA TRP A 251 59.78 67.87 23.89
C TRP A 251 60.18 66.49 23.39
N ILE A 252 61.49 66.20 23.26
CA ILE A 252 61.97 64.86 22.87
C ILE A 252 61.48 63.80 23.86
N LYS A 253 61.55 64.06 25.17
CA LYS A 253 61.06 63.11 26.20
C LYS A 253 59.54 62.91 26.12
N SER A 254 58.77 63.99 25.95
CA SER A 254 57.31 63.92 25.82
C SER A 254 56.89 63.17 24.55
N ILE A 255 57.53 63.44 23.42
CA ILE A 255 57.27 62.73 22.15
C ILE A 255 57.71 61.27 22.26
N GLN A 256 58.87 60.97 22.85
CA GLN A 256 59.33 59.60 23.07
C GLN A 256 58.41 58.80 24.01
N ALA A 257 57.78 59.44 24.99
CA ALA A 257 56.82 58.79 25.86
C ALA A 257 55.60 58.28 25.08
N VAL A 258 55.16 59.02 24.06
CA VAL A 258 54.06 58.61 23.17
C VAL A 258 54.53 57.63 22.09
N THR A 259 55.67 57.87 21.44
CA THR A 259 56.15 57.00 20.34
C THR A 259 56.62 55.62 20.80
N LYS A 260 57.02 55.48 22.06
CA LYS A 260 57.37 54.18 22.68
C LYS A 260 56.19 53.53 23.43
N LEU A 261 55.03 54.17 23.45
CA LEU A 261 53.86 53.63 24.13
C LEU A 261 53.38 52.38 23.40
N THR A 262 53.46 51.23 24.06
CA THR A 262 52.94 49.97 23.53
C THR A 262 52.12 49.26 24.59
N ARG A 263 50.99 48.71 24.18
CA ARG A 263 50.12 47.91 25.03
C ARG A 263 50.29 46.41 24.76
N ASP A 264 50.13 45.59 25.80
CA ASP A 264 50.02 44.13 25.68
C ASP A 264 48.57 43.70 25.39
N VAL A 265 48.43 42.81 24.40
CA VAL A 265 47.13 42.36 23.87
C VAL A 265 46.53 41.26 24.75
N ALA A 266 47.35 40.47 25.45
CA ALA A 266 46.89 39.28 26.19
C ALA A 266 46.01 39.61 27.41
N SER A 267 46.21 40.79 28.01
CA SER A 267 45.57 41.22 29.26
C SER A 267 44.26 41.99 29.05
N GLY A 268 43.91 42.40 27.82
CA GLY A 268 42.78 43.28 27.53
C GLY A 268 41.66 42.66 26.69
N THR A 269 40.59 43.44 26.47
CA THR A 269 39.55 43.13 25.48
C THR A 269 40.01 43.50 24.08
N ALA A 270 39.36 42.93 23.05
CA ALA A 270 39.67 43.29 21.66
C ALA A 270 39.33 44.77 21.37
N SER A 271 38.27 45.31 21.97
CA SER A 271 37.85 46.71 21.83
C SER A 271 38.94 47.69 22.28
N GLN A 272 39.62 47.37 23.39
CA GLN A 272 40.66 48.22 23.95
C GLN A 272 41.92 48.28 23.06
N GLU A 273 42.29 47.18 22.40
CA GLU A 273 43.42 47.17 21.45
C GLU A 273 43.09 47.98 20.18
N ILE A 274 41.87 47.83 19.64
CA ILE A 274 41.42 48.57 18.45
C ILE A 274 41.43 50.08 18.74
N ASN A 275 40.84 50.47 19.87
CA ASN A 275 40.77 51.88 20.26
C ASN A 275 42.15 52.48 20.57
N PHE A 276 43.08 51.70 21.14
CA PHE A 276 44.46 52.15 21.39
C PHE A 276 45.17 52.59 20.11
N TRP A 277 45.07 51.82 19.02
CA TRP A 277 45.73 52.18 17.76
C TRP A 277 45.08 53.40 17.08
N LEU A 278 43.75 53.51 17.16
CA LEU A 278 43.01 54.66 16.64
C LEU A 278 43.30 55.94 17.41
N SER A 279 43.41 55.87 18.74
CA SER A 279 43.79 57.03 19.56
C SER A 279 45.26 57.40 19.37
N LEU A 280 46.15 56.42 19.18
CA LEU A 280 47.58 56.67 18.95
C LEU A 280 47.82 57.37 17.61
N GLU A 281 47.07 57.04 16.57
CA GLU A 281 47.11 57.76 15.29
C GLU A 281 46.74 59.23 15.48
N ARG A 282 45.62 59.52 16.15
CA ARG A 282 45.17 60.88 16.42
C ARG A 282 46.18 61.67 17.26
N ALA A 283 46.77 61.04 18.28
CA ALA A 283 47.78 61.66 19.12
C ALA A 283 49.06 61.99 18.33
N LEU A 284 49.52 61.07 17.46
CA LEU A 284 50.70 61.30 16.61
C LEU A 284 50.45 62.35 15.52
N GLU A 285 49.27 62.37 14.90
CA GLU A 285 48.85 63.42 13.97
C GLU A 285 48.77 64.79 14.67
N GLY A 286 48.26 64.82 15.90
CA GLY A 286 48.25 66.02 16.74
C GLY A 286 49.66 66.53 17.05
N ILE A 287 50.59 65.63 17.41
CA ILE A 287 52.01 65.96 17.60
C ILE A 287 52.64 66.48 16.32
N GLU A 288 52.35 65.87 15.17
CA GLU A 288 52.86 66.32 13.87
C GLU A 288 52.33 67.72 13.51
N ALA A 289 51.05 68.00 13.79
CA ALA A 289 50.46 69.32 13.59
C ALA A 289 51.11 70.38 14.49
N GLN A 290 51.35 70.06 15.77
CA GLN A 290 52.09 70.93 16.69
C GLN A 290 53.55 71.13 16.25
N LEU A 291 54.20 70.12 15.68
CA LEU A 291 55.57 70.22 15.19
C LEU A 291 55.71 71.12 13.95
N ARG A 292 54.68 71.13 13.11
CA ARG A 292 54.57 72.02 11.94
C ARG A 292 54.16 73.45 12.32
N SER A 293 53.92 73.73 13.60
CA SER A 293 53.56 75.07 14.04
C SER A 293 54.71 76.05 13.82
N ASP A 294 54.33 77.30 13.59
CA ASP A 294 55.26 78.39 13.31
C ASP A 294 56.19 78.67 14.52
N GLU A 295 55.68 78.47 15.73
CA GLU A 295 56.40 78.66 16.99
C GLU A 295 57.54 77.65 17.18
N VAL A 296 57.30 76.37 16.88
CA VAL A 296 58.29 75.30 16.99
C VAL A 296 59.35 75.44 15.89
N THR A 297 58.92 75.80 14.68
CA THR A 297 59.84 76.07 13.55
C THR A 297 60.79 77.22 13.86
N MET A 298 60.27 78.29 14.48
CA MET A 298 61.06 79.45 14.91
C MET A 298 62.08 79.09 16.01
N VAL A 299 61.74 78.18 16.94
CA VAL A 299 62.68 77.65 17.95
C VAL A 299 63.83 76.88 17.29
N MET A 300 63.53 76.08 16.26
CA MET A 300 64.53 75.32 15.50
C MET A 300 65.46 76.23 14.70
N ASP A 301 64.93 77.29 14.09
CA ASP A 301 65.72 78.27 13.35
C ASP A 301 66.62 79.11 14.27
N CYS A 302 66.14 79.45 15.48
CA CYS A 302 66.96 80.10 16.52
C CYS A 302 68.17 79.23 16.92
N LEU A 303 67.96 77.94 17.16
CA LEU A 303 69.03 77.01 17.55
C LEU A 303 70.01 76.72 16.41
N ARG A 304 69.54 76.71 15.15
CA ARG A 304 70.37 76.57 13.94
C ARG A 304 71.26 77.79 13.72
N ASN A 305 70.71 78.99 13.88
CA ASN A 305 71.47 80.24 13.77
C ASN A 305 72.58 80.35 14.84
N ALA A 306 72.31 79.84 16.05
CA ALA A 306 73.29 79.77 17.14
C ALA A 306 74.35 78.65 16.99
N LYS A 307 74.42 77.97 15.84
CA LYS A 307 75.32 76.82 15.55
C LYS A 307 75.15 75.61 16.50
N ARG A 308 74.02 75.48 17.20
CA ARG A 308 73.72 74.34 18.08
C ARG A 308 73.07 73.19 17.29
N PHE A 309 73.76 72.73 16.25
CA PHE A 309 73.22 71.74 15.31
C PHE A 309 72.89 70.38 15.95
N HIS A 310 73.62 69.99 17.00
CA HIS A 310 73.38 68.74 17.71
C HIS A 310 71.95 68.65 18.26
N ALA A 311 71.39 69.74 18.78
CA ALA A 311 70.04 69.78 19.33
C ALA A 311 68.97 69.61 18.26
N THR A 312 69.13 70.31 17.13
CA THR A 312 68.19 70.24 16.00
C THR A 312 68.25 68.91 15.26
N VAL A 313 69.45 68.31 15.14
CA VAL A 313 69.63 67.00 14.50
C VAL A 313 69.18 65.87 15.43
N SER A 314 69.49 65.96 16.73
CA SER A 314 68.99 65.04 17.77
C SER A 314 67.47 65.08 17.85
N PHE A 315 66.84 66.26 17.77
CA PHE A 315 65.38 66.36 17.78
C PHE A 315 64.69 65.63 16.61
N ILE A 316 65.24 65.73 15.39
CA ILE A 316 64.66 65.05 14.21
C ILE A 316 64.94 63.54 14.24
N ALA A 317 66.11 63.12 14.74
CA ALA A 317 66.50 61.71 14.77
C ALA A 317 65.93 60.94 15.98
N ASP A 318 65.90 61.57 17.17
CA ASP A 318 65.60 60.91 18.45
C ASP A 318 64.10 60.91 18.80
N THR A 319 63.25 61.64 18.08
CA THR A 319 61.80 61.63 18.32
C THR A 319 61.12 60.33 17.89
N GLY A 320 61.66 59.63 16.89
CA GLY A 320 61.07 58.39 16.35
C GLY A 320 59.65 58.57 15.78
N LEU A 321 59.21 59.82 15.59
CA LEU A 321 57.84 60.17 15.22
C LEU A 321 57.45 59.59 13.85
N LYS A 322 58.33 59.71 12.86
CA LYS A 322 58.08 59.18 11.51
C LYS A 322 57.91 57.67 11.50
N ASP A 323 58.78 56.95 12.19
CA ASP A 323 58.72 55.48 12.28
C ASP A 323 57.46 55.01 13.02
N ALA A 324 57.12 55.68 14.13
CA ALA A 324 55.89 55.40 14.88
C ALA A 324 54.63 55.67 14.04
N THR A 325 54.57 56.82 13.35
CA THR A 325 53.43 57.20 12.49
C THR A 325 53.25 56.22 11.34
N ASP A 326 54.35 55.82 10.70
CA ASP A 326 54.35 54.79 9.65
C ASP A 326 53.83 53.44 10.15
N ILE A 327 54.27 53.00 11.35
CA ILE A 327 53.82 51.74 11.96
C ILE A 327 52.33 51.82 12.29
N VAL A 328 51.89 52.93 12.88
CA VAL A 328 50.50 53.15 13.28
C VAL A 328 49.57 53.18 12.07
N HIS A 329 49.88 53.96 11.02
CA HIS A 329 49.08 53.95 9.79
C HIS A 329 49.02 52.55 9.14
N LYS A 330 50.13 51.81 9.15
CA LYS A 330 50.19 50.44 8.64
C LYS A 330 49.33 49.47 9.45
N TYR A 331 49.27 49.60 10.77
CA TYR A 331 48.42 48.76 11.62
C TYR A 331 46.96 49.21 11.58
N ASN A 332 46.71 50.50 11.41
CA ASN A 332 45.37 51.04 11.35
C ASN A 332 44.60 50.62 10.08
N GLN A 333 45.29 50.14 9.04
CA GLN A 333 44.63 49.45 7.92
C GLN A 333 43.82 48.22 8.36
N LEU A 334 44.19 47.59 9.48
CA LEU A 334 43.48 46.48 10.11
C LEU A 334 42.50 46.94 11.19
N MET A 335 42.86 47.96 11.98
CA MET A 335 42.08 48.39 13.16
C MET A 335 40.93 49.34 12.80
N LYS A 336 41.04 50.09 11.70
CA LYS A 336 39.97 50.96 11.21
C LYS A 336 38.79 50.14 10.68
N ASP A 337 37.57 50.56 11.02
CA ASP A 337 36.30 49.94 10.65
C ASP A 337 36.15 48.46 11.08
N PHE A 338 36.78 48.07 12.20
CA PHE A 338 36.71 46.69 12.69
C PHE A 338 35.30 46.36 13.26
N PRO A 339 34.61 45.31 12.76
CA PRO A 339 33.20 45.03 13.09
C PRO A 339 33.01 44.30 14.44
N LEU A 340 33.67 44.74 15.51
CA LEU A 340 33.51 44.13 16.85
C LEU A 340 32.15 44.48 17.49
N ASN A 341 31.65 45.69 17.21
CA ASN A 341 30.41 46.20 17.80
C ASN A 341 29.18 45.35 17.43
N GLU A 342 29.20 44.68 16.28
CA GLU A 342 28.12 43.79 15.85
C GLU A 342 28.04 42.55 16.75
N LEU A 343 29.18 42.01 17.18
CA LEU A 343 29.24 40.90 18.14
C LEU A 343 28.78 41.34 19.53
N LEU A 344 29.27 42.48 20.02
CA LEU A 344 28.95 42.98 21.37
C LEU A 344 27.50 43.45 21.52
N SER A 345 26.86 43.87 20.42
CA SER A 345 25.45 44.27 20.39
C SER A 345 24.49 43.15 19.95
N ALA A 346 25.00 41.94 19.69
CA ALA A 346 24.18 40.82 19.25
C ALA A 346 23.20 40.37 20.35
N THR A 347 21.91 40.32 20.00
CA THR A 347 20.83 39.85 20.89
C THR A 347 20.42 38.40 20.62
N ASP A 348 20.81 37.88 19.45
CA ASP A 348 20.34 36.61 18.90
C ASP A 348 21.53 35.74 18.48
N LEU A 349 21.34 34.41 18.53
CA LEU A 349 22.36 33.43 18.13
C LEU A 349 22.77 33.61 16.65
N ASP A 350 21.81 33.89 15.77
CA ASP A 350 22.09 34.07 14.33
C ASP A 350 22.98 35.30 14.07
N LYS A 351 22.73 36.42 14.79
CA LYS A 351 23.57 37.62 14.70
C LYS A 351 24.98 37.39 15.21
N ILE A 352 25.16 36.56 16.24
CA ILE A 352 26.50 36.16 16.68
C ILE A 352 27.22 35.41 15.54
N GLN A 353 26.54 34.48 14.87
CA GLN A 353 27.12 33.73 13.76
C GLN A 353 27.55 34.66 12.61
N GLU A 354 26.69 35.60 12.21
CA GLU A 354 26.99 36.59 11.17
C GLU A 354 28.16 37.49 11.57
N SER A 355 28.16 37.99 12.81
CA SER A 355 29.22 38.85 13.35
C SER A 355 30.58 38.16 13.33
N LEU A 356 30.64 36.86 13.66
CA LEU A 356 31.88 36.09 13.57
C LEU A 356 32.42 36.05 12.14
N VAL A 357 31.56 35.79 11.15
CA VAL A 357 31.97 35.76 9.74
C VAL A 357 32.47 37.15 9.29
N LEU A 358 31.80 38.22 9.71
CA LEU A 358 32.22 39.60 9.40
C LEU A 358 33.58 39.95 10.03
N ILE A 359 33.78 39.59 11.30
CA ILE A 359 35.06 39.79 12.01
C ILE A 359 36.21 39.04 11.32
N PHE A 360 36.04 37.73 11.07
CA PHE A 360 37.12 36.93 10.49
C PHE A 360 37.37 37.26 9.01
N SER A 361 36.34 37.61 8.23
CA SER A 361 36.52 38.05 6.84
C SER A 361 37.27 39.39 6.77
N HIS A 362 36.95 40.34 7.66
CA HIS A 362 37.69 41.59 7.80
C HIS A 362 39.16 41.32 8.16
N MET A 363 39.39 40.52 9.21
CA MET A 363 40.72 40.18 9.67
C MET A 363 41.53 39.44 8.58
N ASN A 364 40.98 38.43 7.92
CA ASN A 364 41.67 37.66 6.88
C ASN A 364 42.05 38.50 5.66
N ARG A 365 41.15 39.41 5.23
CA ARG A 365 41.40 40.30 4.08
C ARG A 365 42.46 41.35 4.42
N LYS A 366 42.34 41.99 5.58
CA LYS A 366 43.21 43.12 5.97
C LYS A 366 44.57 42.67 6.48
N LEU A 367 44.68 41.53 7.16
CA LEU A 367 45.96 40.98 7.63
C LEU A 367 46.93 40.68 6.47
N ARG A 368 46.42 40.32 5.29
CA ARG A 368 47.23 40.14 4.07
C ARG A 368 47.85 41.46 3.57
N LEU A 369 47.20 42.59 3.82
CA LEU A 369 47.59 43.93 3.35
C LEU A 369 48.45 44.67 4.39
N SER A 370 48.08 44.59 5.67
CA SER A 370 48.74 45.29 6.77
C SER A 370 49.91 44.49 7.35
N PRO A 371 51.10 45.08 7.61
CA PRO A 371 52.23 44.40 8.24
C PRO A 371 52.05 44.15 9.76
N TYR A 372 50.83 43.91 10.22
CA TYR A 372 50.54 43.62 11.63
C TYR A 372 51.22 42.33 12.08
N PRO A 373 51.93 42.31 13.24
CA PRO A 373 52.68 41.15 13.69
C PRO A 373 51.76 39.97 14.04
N ILE A 374 52.10 38.78 13.53
CA ILE A 374 51.33 37.57 13.81
C ILE A 374 51.34 37.25 15.32
N ARG A 375 52.43 37.55 16.03
CA ARG A 375 52.51 37.41 17.50
C ARG A 375 51.48 38.22 18.27
N ARG A 376 51.03 39.37 17.74
CA ARG A 376 49.97 40.20 18.34
C ARG A 376 48.58 39.83 17.83
N ALA A 377 48.49 39.25 16.63
CA ALA A 377 47.22 38.77 16.06
C ALA A 377 46.66 37.56 16.82
N LEU A 378 47.51 36.64 17.30
CA LEU A 378 47.03 35.46 18.04
C LEU A 378 46.31 35.84 19.36
N PRO A 379 46.89 36.67 20.25
CA PRO A 379 46.18 37.10 21.46
C PRO A 379 44.95 37.97 21.17
N LEU A 380 44.93 38.70 20.04
CA LEU A 380 43.73 39.45 19.62
C LEU A 380 42.57 38.49 19.30
N VAL A 381 42.86 37.37 18.62
CA VAL A 381 41.86 36.33 18.35
C VAL A 381 41.41 35.63 19.65
N GLU A 382 42.32 35.44 20.61
CA GLU A 382 41.95 34.94 21.94
C GLU A 382 41.05 35.93 22.70
N ALA A 383 41.29 37.24 22.60
CA ALA A 383 40.42 38.27 23.17
C ALA A 383 39.03 38.27 22.50
N ILE A 384 38.96 38.16 21.17
CA ILE A 384 37.68 38.00 20.45
C ILE A 384 36.95 36.73 20.91
N SER A 385 37.69 35.65 21.20
CA SER A 385 37.09 34.44 21.77
C SER A 385 36.54 34.64 23.18
N ARG A 386 37.10 35.54 23.99
CA ARG A 386 36.54 35.90 25.31
C ARG A 386 35.25 36.70 25.14
N ASP A 387 35.28 37.72 24.28
CA ASP A 387 34.11 38.54 23.96
C ASP A 387 32.96 37.68 23.40
N PHE A 388 33.27 36.74 22.51
CA PHE A 388 32.32 35.76 21.98
C PHE A 388 31.75 34.85 23.08
N ASN A 389 32.59 34.34 23.98
CA ASN A 389 32.14 33.49 25.10
C ASN A 389 31.15 34.23 26.01
N ASP A 390 31.46 35.47 26.36
CA ASP A 390 30.66 36.26 27.31
C ASP A 390 29.29 36.63 26.70
N GLN A 391 29.26 37.01 25.42
CA GLN A 391 28.00 37.26 24.71
C GLN A 391 27.18 35.97 24.54
N LEU A 392 27.83 34.85 24.21
CA LEU A 392 27.15 33.57 24.08
C LEU A 392 26.56 33.11 25.42
N LEU A 393 27.30 33.24 26.52
CA LEU A 393 26.83 32.94 27.87
C LEU A 393 25.63 33.83 28.25
N ARG A 394 25.72 35.14 28.02
CA ARG A 394 24.62 36.08 28.31
C ARG A 394 23.32 35.70 27.59
N ILE A 395 23.42 35.35 26.30
CA ILE A 395 22.26 34.90 25.52
C ILE A 395 21.75 33.55 26.03
N LEU A 396 22.63 32.56 26.26
CA LEU A 396 22.21 31.23 26.69
C LEU A 396 21.58 31.20 28.09
N ILE A 397 22.06 32.02 29.03
CA ILE A 397 21.49 32.18 30.36
C ILE A 397 20.05 32.73 30.27
N SER A 398 19.80 33.69 29.35
CA SER A 398 18.47 34.27 29.15
C SER A 398 17.41 33.24 28.73
N TYR A 399 17.82 32.17 28.03
CA TYR A 399 16.91 31.12 27.56
C TYR A 399 16.51 30.11 28.64
N ARG A 400 17.17 30.08 29.81
CA ARG A 400 16.90 29.12 30.91
C ARG A 400 16.76 27.68 30.40
N LEU A 401 17.83 27.16 29.78
CA LEU A 401 17.84 25.86 29.09
C LEU A 401 17.14 24.70 29.84
N PRO A 402 17.29 24.50 31.17
CA PRO A 402 16.64 23.39 31.88
C PRO A 402 15.10 23.46 31.91
N TYR A 403 14.51 24.64 31.74
CA TYR A 403 13.06 24.83 31.78
C TYR A 403 12.40 24.77 30.40
N THR A 404 13.17 24.99 29.33
CA THR A 404 12.65 24.91 27.96
C THR A 404 12.24 23.48 27.60
N PRO A 405 11.23 23.25 26.73
CA PRO A 405 10.94 21.91 26.19
C PRO A 405 12.08 21.36 25.33
N TYR A 406 12.18 20.03 25.19
CA TYR A 406 13.29 19.36 24.50
C TYR A 406 13.46 19.79 23.04
N GLU A 407 12.39 19.94 22.26
CA GLU A 407 12.48 20.33 20.85
C GLU A 407 13.11 21.72 20.68
N THR A 408 12.67 22.69 21.48
CA THR A 408 13.23 24.04 21.49
C THR A 408 14.68 24.01 21.98
N PHE A 409 14.98 23.21 22.99
CA PHE A 409 16.33 23.02 23.52
C PHE A 409 17.30 22.43 22.47
N ASP A 410 16.93 21.35 21.78
CA ASP A 410 17.80 20.72 20.78
C ASP A 410 18.02 21.63 19.57
N ARG A 411 17.00 22.42 19.19
CA ARG A 411 17.15 23.46 18.16
C ARG A 411 18.15 24.53 18.59
N LEU A 412 17.99 25.11 19.79
CA LEU A 412 18.87 26.15 20.31
C LEU A 412 20.32 25.65 20.41
N LEU A 413 20.56 24.48 21.01
CA LEU A 413 21.92 23.93 21.10
C LEU A 413 22.47 23.44 19.76
N SER A 414 21.65 23.05 18.81
CA SER A 414 22.10 22.80 17.43
C SER A 414 22.58 24.08 16.77
N GLN A 415 21.86 25.20 16.94
CA GLN A 415 22.32 26.51 16.50
C GLN A 415 23.62 26.91 17.19
N THR A 416 23.73 26.76 18.52
CA THR A 416 24.98 26.98 19.26
C THR A 416 26.12 26.11 18.74
N THR A 417 25.87 24.83 18.46
CA THR A 417 26.88 23.92 17.88
C THR A 417 27.31 24.38 16.48
N ASN A 418 26.39 24.89 15.67
CA ASN A 418 26.71 25.43 14.35
C ASN A 418 27.53 26.73 14.46
N ILE A 419 27.27 27.57 15.45
CA ILE A 419 28.10 28.74 15.74
C ILE A 419 29.53 28.32 16.09
N PHE A 420 29.71 27.33 16.97
CA PHE A 420 31.05 26.79 17.28
C PHE A 420 31.75 26.22 16.05
N ARG A 421 31.03 25.50 15.17
CA ARG A 421 31.60 25.02 13.89
C ARG A 421 32.00 26.18 12.97
N THR A 422 31.19 27.23 12.92
CA THR A 422 31.49 28.44 12.14
C THR A 422 32.77 29.08 12.66
N TRP A 423 32.93 29.20 13.98
CA TRP A 423 34.18 29.64 14.60
C TRP A 423 35.37 28.75 14.20
N ASP A 424 35.24 27.42 14.31
CA ASP A 424 36.31 26.47 13.97
C ASP A 424 36.75 26.59 12.50
N ASP A 425 35.79 26.76 11.58
CA ASP A 425 36.07 26.92 10.16
C ASP A 425 36.73 28.28 9.86
N GLN A 426 36.26 29.36 10.50
CA GLN A 426 36.88 30.68 10.39
C GLN A 426 38.31 30.71 10.98
N ILE A 427 38.56 29.99 12.09
CA ILE A 427 39.90 29.81 12.65
C ILE A 427 40.80 29.00 11.72
N LYS A 428 40.31 27.93 11.08
CA LYS A 428 41.10 27.20 10.06
C LYS A 428 41.50 28.13 8.92
N GLU A 429 40.58 28.95 8.44
CA GLU A 429 40.89 29.94 7.40
C GLU A 429 41.92 30.97 7.88
N PHE A 430 41.74 31.52 9.08
CA PHE A 430 42.69 32.44 9.70
C PHE A 430 44.08 31.82 9.88
N THR A 431 44.19 30.58 10.35
CA THR A 431 45.50 29.91 10.52
C THR A 431 46.18 29.67 9.17
N ASN A 432 45.43 29.39 8.10
CA ASN A 432 45.98 29.30 6.74
C ASN A 432 46.48 30.67 6.25
N VAL A 433 45.72 31.74 6.47
CA VAL A 433 46.13 33.11 6.15
C VAL A 433 47.37 33.51 6.95
N ALA A 434 47.40 33.21 8.25
CA ALA A 434 48.54 33.50 9.12
C ALA A 434 49.81 32.78 8.63
N ARG A 435 49.74 31.48 8.31
CA ARG A 435 50.87 30.72 7.73
C ARG A 435 51.34 31.30 6.40
N ASP A 436 50.40 31.66 5.51
CA ASP A 436 50.71 32.31 4.23
C ASP A 436 51.44 33.63 4.43
N VAL A 437 51.00 34.45 5.39
CA VAL A 437 51.62 35.73 5.73
C VAL A 437 52.99 35.54 6.36
N THR A 438 53.17 34.57 7.27
CA THR A 438 54.50 34.23 7.84
C THR A 438 55.48 33.84 6.74
N ARG A 439 55.03 33.01 5.79
CA ARG A 439 55.84 32.57 4.65
C ARG A 439 56.20 33.73 3.72
N LYS A 440 55.24 34.58 3.36
CA LYS A 440 55.47 35.73 2.47
C LYS A 440 56.38 36.79 3.08
N ARG A 441 56.37 36.96 4.40
CA ARG A 441 57.16 37.95 5.12
C ARG A 441 58.52 37.44 5.61
N SER A 442 58.82 36.15 5.42
CA SER A 442 60.04 35.51 5.96
C SER A 442 60.25 35.75 7.47
N GLU A 443 59.15 35.82 8.23
CA GLU A 443 59.21 35.99 9.68
C GLU A 443 59.74 34.69 10.34
N ARG A 444 60.43 34.81 11.49
CA ARG A 444 60.91 33.64 12.25
C ARG A 444 59.73 32.73 12.57
N PHE A 445 59.92 31.41 12.47
CA PHE A 445 58.86 30.43 12.75
C PHE A 445 58.25 30.68 14.13
N ILE A 446 56.93 30.92 14.16
CA ILE A 446 56.14 31.08 15.37
C ILE A 446 55.15 29.92 15.42
N PRO A 447 55.07 29.16 16.54
CA PRO A 447 54.02 28.17 16.70
C PRO A 447 52.66 28.88 16.78
N ILE A 448 51.81 28.67 15.77
CA ILE A 448 50.43 29.18 15.74
C ILE A 448 49.59 28.24 16.61
N LYS A 449 49.44 28.58 17.89
CA LYS A 449 48.51 27.94 18.82
C LYS A 449 47.60 29.02 19.38
N ILE A 450 46.29 28.79 19.27
CA ILE A 450 45.24 29.67 19.80
C ILE A 450 44.48 28.82 20.82
N ILE A 451 44.36 29.31 22.05
CA ILE A 451 43.58 28.65 23.09
C ILE A 451 42.25 29.40 23.22
N PRO A 452 41.16 28.92 22.59
CA PRO A 452 39.87 29.59 22.67
C PRO A 452 39.28 29.49 24.08
N ALA A 453 38.81 30.62 24.62
CA ALA A 453 38.17 30.70 25.93
C ALA A 453 36.84 29.92 25.99
N HIS A 454 36.10 29.86 24.88
CA HIS A 454 34.80 29.17 24.80
C HIS A 454 34.90 27.65 24.67
N ALA A 455 36.09 27.05 24.57
CA ALA A 455 36.24 25.60 24.41
C ALA A 455 35.58 24.80 25.54
N LYS A 456 35.76 25.25 26.79
CA LYS A 456 35.14 24.58 27.94
C LYS A 456 33.60 24.67 27.89
N LEU A 457 33.06 25.80 27.42
CA LEU A 457 31.63 25.98 27.20
C LEU A 457 31.11 25.10 26.05
N GLN A 458 31.86 24.94 24.97
CA GLN A 458 31.54 24.06 23.86
C GLN A 458 31.47 22.59 24.30
N GLU A 459 32.43 22.13 25.10
CA GLU A 459 32.40 20.79 25.69
C GLU A 459 31.19 20.62 26.61
N ARG A 460 30.93 21.61 27.47
CA ARG A 460 29.81 21.62 28.39
C ARG A 460 28.45 21.56 27.69
N THR A 461 28.23 22.38 26.66
CA THR A 461 26.98 22.41 25.89
C THR A 461 26.76 21.16 25.06
N ARG A 462 27.84 20.58 24.49
CA ARG A 462 27.77 19.28 23.81
C ARG A 462 27.39 18.17 24.78
N TYR A 463 28.06 18.12 25.93
CA TYR A 463 27.75 17.16 26.98
C TYR A 463 26.30 17.32 27.48
N LEU A 464 25.85 18.54 27.74
CA LEU A 464 24.47 18.84 28.13
C LEU A 464 23.45 18.35 27.09
N ARG A 465 23.74 18.53 25.80
CA ARG A 465 22.88 18.09 24.71
C ARG A 465 22.74 16.58 24.69
N ASP A 466 23.86 15.86 24.77
CA ASP A 466 23.88 14.40 24.80
C ASP A 466 23.20 13.86 26.07
N TRP A 467 23.48 14.46 27.23
CA TRP A 467 22.85 14.13 28.51
C TRP A 467 21.33 14.31 28.45
N ARG A 468 20.85 15.45 27.94
CA ARG A 468 19.42 15.74 27.84
C ARG A 468 18.71 14.86 26.82
N LYS A 469 19.39 14.50 25.71
CA LYS A 469 18.89 13.52 24.76
C LYS A 469 18.70 12.14 25.41
N GLN A 470 19.64 11.70 26.25
CA GLN A 470 19.51 10.46 27.01
C GLN A 470 18.40 10.52 28.06
N HIS A 471 18.16 11.70 28.66
CA HIS A 471 17.03 11.92 29.56
C HIS A 471 15.68 11.85 28.82
N GLU A 472 15.55 12.52 27.69
CA GLU A 472 14.32 12.49 26.88
C GLU A 472 14.02 11.08 26.37
N GLN A 473 15.04 10.34 25.92
CA GLN A 473 14.87 8.94 25.53
C GLN A 473 14.34 8.09 26.70
N LEU A 474 14.81 8.32 27.92
CA LEU A 474 14.30 7.63 29.10
C LEU A 474 12.83 8.01 29.37
N ALA A 475 12.50 9.31 29.34
CA ALA A 475 11.15 9.83 29.62
C ALA A 475 10.11 9.40 28.58
N VAL A 476 10.43 9.47 27.28
CA VAL A 476 9.54 9.03 26.20
C VAL A 476 9.30 7.52 26.25
N MET A 477 10.22 6.74 26.81
CA MET A 477 10.11 5.28 26.86
C MET A 477 9.43 4.77 28.13
N THR A 478 9.40 5.56 29.21
CA THR A 478 8.57 5.27 30.39
C THR A 478 7.09 5.54 30.13
N GLY A 479 6.72 6.51 29.30
CA GLY A 479 5.31 6.81 28.94
C GLY A 479 4.49 5.64 28.35
N PRO A 480 4.97 4.93 27.32
CA PRO A 480 4.28 3.77 26.73
C PRO A 480 4.13 2.59 27.68
N THR A 481 4.88 2.53 28.79
CA THR A 481 4.74 1.43 29.76
C THR A 481 3.42 1.47 30.53
N LYS A 482 2.70 2.62 30.52
CA LYS A 482 1.35 2.74 31.10
C LYS A 482 0.28 1.96 30.32
N GLY A 483 0.36 1.94 28.99
CA GLY A 483 -0.59 1.18 28.13
C GLY A 483 -0.27 -0.32 28.01
N LEU A 484 0.73 -0.78 28.76
CA LEU A 484 1.30 -2.13 28.65
C LEU A 484 0.84 -3.04 29.81
N GLY A 485 0.08 -2.51 30.77
CA GLY A 485 -0.58 -3.26 31.83
C GLY A 485 -2.06 -3.47 31.51
N SER A 486 -2.39 -4.51 30.75
CA SER A 486 -3.72 -5.10 30.79
C SER A 486 -3.63 -6.37 31.62
N ALA A 487 -4.40 -6.40 32.71
CA ALA A 487 -4.63 -7.53 33.62
C ALA A 487 -3.46 -7.91 34.54
N GLY A 488 -3.32 -7.17 35.64
CA GLY A 488 -2.47 -7.55 36.77
C GLY A 488 -2.50 -6.48 37.84
N MET A 489 -3.34 -6.67 38.85
CA MET A 489 -3.38 -5.88 40.07
C MET A 489 -2.05 -6.07 40.81
N ASP A 490 -1.09 -5.15 40.67
CA ASP A 490 0.09 -5.11 41.54
C ASP A 490 0.11 -3.80 42.33
N ILE A 491 -0.12 -4.00 43.62
CA ILE A 491 0.00 -3.06 44.71
C ILE A 491 1.46 -2.59 44.76
N GLY A 492 1.71 -1.29 44.53
CA GLY A 492 2.99 -0.65 44.86
C GLY A 492 3.97 -0.34 43.71
N GLY A 493 3.53 -0.30 42.45
CA GLY A 493 4.38 0.20 41.37
C GLY A 493 4.43 1.74 41.33
N MET A 494 5.48 2.36 41.90
CA MET A 494 5.79 3.78 41.68
C MET A 494 5.76 4.12 40.19
N ASP A 495 5.19 5.28 39.84
CA ASP A 495 5.14 5.73 38.45
C ASP A 495 6.56 6.05 37.97
N MET A 496 7.09 5.23 37.07
CA MET A 496 8.42 5.44 36.49
C MET A 496 8.54 6.81 35.82
N GLU A 497 7.44 7.35 35.28
CA GLU A 497 7.44 8.69 34.70
C GLU A 497 7.63 9.78 35.78
N GLU A 498 7.02 9.59 36.94
CA GLU A 498 7.15 10.51 38.08
C GLU A 498 8.57 10.47 38.66
N GLU A 499 9.17 9.29 38.85
CA GLU A 499 10.57 9.18 39.30
C GLU A 499 11.56 9.85 38.34
N VAL A 500 11.35 9.72 37.02
CA VAL A 500 12.19 10.37 36.01
C VAL A 500 12.00 11.89 36.03
N LYS A 501 10.77 12.36 36.21
CA LYS A 501 10.47 13.79 36.33
C LYS A 501 11.09 14.38 37.59
N GLU A 502 10.96 13.72 38.73
CA GLU A 502 11.60 14.16 39.98
C GLU A 502 13.13 14.13 39.90
N ALA A 503 13.72 13.15 39.20
CA ALA A 503 15.16 13.13 38.97
C ALA A 503 15.60 14.39 38.19
N TYR A 504 14.82 14.83 37.21
CA TYR A 504 15.10 16.03 36.43
C TYR A 504 14.94 17.33 37.23
N GLU A 505 14.03 17.37 38.22
CA GLU A 505 13.83 18.55 39.09
C GLU A 505 15.09 18.94 39.88
N VAL A 506 15.96 17.98 40.21
CA VAL A 506 17.26 18.25 40.86
C VAL A 506 18.15 19.12 39.97
N VAL A 507 18.12 18.88 38.66
CA VAL A 507 18.94 19.57 37.66
C VAL A 507 18.40 20.96 37.33
N LYS A 508 17.07 21.17 37.42
CA LYS A 508 16.45 22.48 37.14
C LYS A 508 16.87 23.59 38.12
N ARG A 509 17.28 23.24 39.34
CA ARG A 509 17.63 24.19 40.40
C ARG A 509 19.04 24.75 40.29
N ILE A 510 19.82 24.28 39.31
CA ILE A 510 21.25 24.53 39.19
C ILE A 510 21.51 25.32 37.91
N ASP A 511 22.46 26.24 37.94
CA ASP A 511 22.98 26.83 36.72
C ASP A 511 23.88 25.83 35.99
N VAL A 512 23.38 25.30 34.89
CA VAL A 512 24.07 24.25 34.16
C VAL A 512 25.18 24.78 33.26
N LEU A 513 25.16 26.08 32.95
CA LEU A 513 26.12 26.72 32.04
C LEU A 513 27.34 27.29 32.76
N ASP A 514 27.37 27.26 34.10
CA ASP A 514 28.55 27.66 34.84
C ASP A 514 29.70 26.65 34.66
N VAL A 515 30.81 27.14 34.10
CA VAL A 515 32.02 26.37 33.79
C VAL A 515 33.14 26.65 34.80
N SER A 516 32.83 27.38 35.88
CA SER A 516 33.71 27.54 37.03
C SER A 516 34.01 26.19 37.69
N VAL A 517 35.08 26.14 38.49
CA VAL A 517 35.44 24.92 39.23
C VAL A 517 34.32 24.54 40.20
N GLU A 518 33.75 25.54 40.89
CA GLU A 518 32.61 25.38 41.80
C GLU A 518 31.35 24.91 41.07
N GLY A 519 31.02 25.51 39.92
CA GLY A 519 29.89 25.10 39.08
C GLY A 519 30.00 23.67 38.55
N THR A 520 31.23 23.23 38.25
CA THR A 520 31.49 21.85 37.80
C THR A 520 31.27 20.85 38.94
N GLU A 521 31.70 21.15 40.17
CA GLU A 521 31.45 20.30 41.35
C GLU A 521 29.95 20.19 41.67
N ILE A 522 29.23 21.32 41.64
CA ILE A 522 27.77 21.36 41.84
C ILE A 522 27.06 20.51 40.78
N TRP A 523 27.48 20.59 39.51
CA TRP A 523 26.94 19.73 38.46
C TRP A 523 27.20 18.25 38.72
N VAL A 524 28.42 17.86 39.06
CA VAL A 524 28.77 16.44 39.28
C VAL A 524 27.96 15.88 40.45
N ALA A 525 27.76 16.64 41.53
CA ALA A 525 26.89 16.24 42.64
C ALA A 525 25.44 16.00 42.19
N ALA A 526 24.90 16.91 41.37
CA ALA A 526 23.55 16.79 40.82
C ALA A 526 23.40 15.64 39.83
N GLU A 527 24.41 15.41 39.00
CA GLU A 527 24.49 14.29 38.06
C GLU A 527 24.51 12.96 38.82
N ASN A 528 25.27 12.85 39.90
CA ASN A 528 25.28 11.66 40.75
C ASN A 528 23.90 11.40 41.38
N ALA A 529 23.24 12.43 41.92
CA ALA A 529 21.89 12.32 42.46
C ALA A 529 20.86 11.92 41.40
N TYR A 530 20.99 12.45 40.17
CA TYR A 530 20.18 12.07 39.02
C TYR A 530 20.43 10.59 38.62
N ASN A 531 21.70 10.18 38.51
CA ASN A 531 22.09 8.83 38.12
C ASN A 531 21.66 7.76 39.14
N GLU A 532 21.66 8.06 40.44
CA GLU A 532 21.11 7.14 41.45
C GLU A 532 19.61 6.90 41.26
N ARG A 533 18.83 7.95 41.04
CA ARG A 533 17.38 7.85 40.78
C ARG A 533 17.11 7.12 39.46
N VAL A 534 17.83 7.48 38.40
CA VAL A 534 17.73 6.80 37.10
C VAL A 534 18.13 5.34 37.19
N SER A 535 19.11 4.97 38.04
CA SER A 535 19.46 3.56 38.25
C SER A 535 18.31 2.74 38.84
N ARG A 536 17.40 3.33 39.63
CA ARG A 536 16.22 2.62 40.15
C ARG A 536 15.23 2.34 39.02
N VAL A 537 14.98 3.35 38.19
CA VAL A 537 14.14 3.24 36.99
C VAL A 537 14.72 2.20 36.01
N GLU A 538 16.04 2.20 35.78
CA GLU A 538 16.71 1.20 34.94
C GLU A 538 16.50 -0.23 35.44
N ASN A 539 16.59 -0.47 36.75
CA ASN A 539 16.35 -1.79 37.33
C ASN A 539 14.90 -2.25 37.15
N GLN A 540 13.93 -1.35 37.28
CA GLN A 540 12.51 -1.65 37.01
C GLN A 540 12.27 -1.94 35.53
N ILE A 541 12.90 -1.18 34.62
CA ILE A 541 12.87 -1.43 33.18
C ILE A 541 13.47 -2.81 32.87
N ILE A 542 14.60 -3.18 33.48
CA ILE A 542 15.24 -4.49 33.30
C ILE A 542 14.29 -5.62 33.72
N ALA A 543 13.60 -5.49 34.85
CA ALA A 543 12.62 -6.48 35.29
C ALA A 543 11.48 -6.64 34.26
N ARG A 544 10.85 -5.54 33.83
CA ARG A 544 9.76 -5.56 32.83
C ARG A 544 10.21 -6.08 31.47
N LEU A 545 11.45 -5.80 31.05
CA LEU A 545 12.02 -6.32 29.82
C LEU A 545 12.23 -7.84 29.89
N ARG A 546 12.74 -8.35 31.03
CA ARG A 546 12.89 -9.79 31.24
C ARG A 546 11.56 -10.53 31.20
N ASP A 547 10.53 -10.00 31.86
CA ASP A 547 9.20 -10.63 31.86
C ASP A 547 8.56 -10.64 30.45
N ARG A 548 8.75 -9.56 29.66
CA ARG A 548 8.26 -9.49 28.28
C ARG A 548 9.02 -10.37 27.31
N LEU A 549 10.34 -10.49 27.48
CA LEU A 549 11.15 -11.38 26.66
C LEU A 549 10.92 -12.84 27.03
N GLY A 550 10.69 -13.14 28.31
CA GLY A 550 10.33 -14.48 28.78
C GLY A 550 8.93 -14.94 28.35
N THR A 551 8.02 -14.00 28.07
CA THR A 551 6.66 -14.31 27.57
C THR A 551 6.56 -14.41 26.04
N ALA A 552 7.57 -13.95 25.31
CA ALA A 552 7.60 -14.00 23.85
C ALA A 552 7.89 -15.42 23.36
N ARG A 553 7.04 -15.97 22.48
CA ARG A 553 7.20 -17.33 21.95
C ARG A 553 7.98 -17.40 20.65
N ASN A 554 8.05 -16.28 19.91
CA ASN A 554 8.65 -16.20 18.59
C ASN A 554 9.75 -15.12 18.56
N ALA A 555 10.86 -15.39 17.86
CA ALA A 555 11.91 -14.42 17.62
C ALA A 555 11.38 -13.12 16.99
N ASN A 556 10.35 -13.19 16.13
CA ASN A 556 9.72 -11.99 15.57
C ASN A 556 9.05 -11.09 16.63
N GLU A 557 8.43 -11.68 17.65
CA GLU A 557 7.82 -10.94 18.75
C GLU A 557 8.90 -10.33 19.65
N MET A 558 9.97 -11.08 19.91
CA MET A 558 11.15 -10.58 20.58
C MET A 558 11.75 -9.39 19.81
N PHE A 559 12.00 -9.48 18.49
CA PHE A 559 12.47 -8.35 17.68
C PHE A 559 11.54 -7.13 17.77
N ARG A 560 10.22 -7.33 17.83
CA ARG A 560 9.26 -6.22 18.01
C ARG A 560 9.43 -5.55 19.37
N VAL A 561 9.64 -6.32 20.44
CA VAL A 561 9.95 -5.78 21.77
C VAL A 561 11.29 -5.02 21.72
N PHE A 562 12.34 -5.61 21.15
CA PHE A 562 13.65 -4.96 21.02
C PHE A 562 13.59 -3.64 20.24
N SER A 563 12.87 -3.60 19.12
CA SER A 563 12.74 -2.37 18.30
C SER A 563 12.10 -1.21 19.06
N LYS A 564 11.16 -1.49 19.97
CA LYS A 564 10.53 -0.48 20.84
C LYS A 564 11.50 0.05 21.89
N PHE A 565 12.43 -0.77 22.35
CA PHE A 565 13.39 -0.44 23.40
C PHE A 565 14.79 -0.08 22.90
N ASN A 566 14.98 0.05 21.58
CA ASN A 566 16.28 0.27 20.94
C ASN A 566 17.05 1.48 21.51
N ALA A 567 16.33 2.58 21.80
CA ALA A 567 16.94 3.78 22.36
C ALA A 567 17.51 3.60 23.80
N LEU A 568 17.11 2.55 24.54
CA LEU A 568 17.66 2.24 25.87
C LEU A 568 18.93 1.38 25.81
N PHE A 569 19.25 0.77 24.67
CA PHE A 569 20.40 -0.13 24.55
C PHE A 569 21.76 0.59 24.56
N VAL A 570 21.75 1.92 24.55
CA VAL A 570 22.92 2.77 24.83
C VAL A 570 23.38 2.61 26.29
N ARG A 571 22.46 2.27 27.21
CA ARG A 571 22.74 2.16 28.65
C ARG A 571 23.40 0.80 28.98
N PRO A 572 24.60 0.78 29.59
CA PRO A 572 25.35 -0.45 29.85
C PRO A 572 24.61 -1.48 30.71
N LYS A 573 23.84 -1.04 31.72
CA LYS A 573 23.08 -1.94 32.62
C LYS A 573 21.97 -2.70 31.90
N ILE A 574 21.20 -1.99 31.06
CA ILE A 574 20.13 -2.58 30.25
C ILE A 574 20.74 -3.51 29.19
N ARG A 575 21.83 -3.10 28.54
CA ARG A 575 22.56 -3.92 27.56
C ARG A 575 23.08 -5.23 28.18
N GLY A 576 23.67 -5.16 29.36
CA GLY A 576 24.18 -6.35 30.07
C GLY A 576 23.06 -7.34 30.42
N ALA A 577 21.89 -6.85 30.81
CA ALA A 577 20.74 -7.69 31.15
C ALA A 577 20.13 -8.44 29.95
N ILE A 578 20.39 -7.97 28.73
CA ILE A 578 19.78 -8.47 27.48
C ILE A 578 20.72 -9.43 26.72
N GLN A 579 22.00 -9.48 27.08
CA GLN A 579 23.04 -10.24 26.38
C GLN A 579 22.68 -11.72 26.17
N GLU A 580 22.00 -12.35 27.13
CA GLU A 580 21.52 -13.74 27.05
C GLU A 580 20.52 -13.99 25.89
N TYR A 581 19.63 -13.01 25.64
CA TYR A 581 18.63 -13.09 24.58
C TYR A 581 19.19 -12.71 23.20
N GLN A 582 20.31 -11.98 23.15
CA GLN A 582 20.95 -11.61 21.87
C GLN A 582 21.45 -12.83 21.12
N THR A 583 22.05 -13.81 21.82
CA THR A 583 22.50 -15.08 21.21
C THR A 583 21.34 -15.88 20.60
N GLN A 584 20.22 -16.00 21.31
CA GLN A 584 19.02 -16.69 20.80
C GLN A 584 18.44 -16.01 19.54
N LEU A 585 18.42 -14.67 19.51
CA LEU A 585 17.95 -13.92 18.34
C LEU A 585 18.88 -14.04 17.14
N ILE A 586 20.19 -14.06 17.36
CA ILE A 586 21.18 -14.26 16.29
C ILE A 586 21.04 -15.66 15.69
N ASP A 587 20.85 -16.69 16.50
CA ASP A 587 20.70 -18.05 16.00
C ASP A 587 19.39 -18.24 15.23
N SER A 588 18.29 -17.62 15.69
CA SER A 588 17.05 -17.58 14.91
C SER A 588 17.23 -16.86 13.56
N VAL A 589 17.99 -15.75 13.51
CA VAL A 589 18.27 -15.07 12.23
C VAL A 589 19.15 -15.92 11.32
N LYS A 590 20.10 -16.67 11.85
CA LYS A 590 20.90 -17.62 11.06
C LYS A 590 20.02 -18.71 10.45
N GLU A 591 19.07 -19.25 11.20
CA GLU A 591 18.10 -20.22 10.68
C GLU A 591 17.22 -19.63 9.59
N ASP A 592 16.71 -18.41 9.78
CA ASP A 592 15.94 -17.69 8.77
C ASP A 592 16.75 -17.46 7.48
N ILE A 593 18.04 -17.08 7.60
CA ILE A 593 18.95 -16.90 6.46
C ILE A 593 19.22 -18.23 5.76
N LYS A 594 19.42 -19.32 6.52
CA LYS A 594 19.57 -20.67 5.94
C LYS A 594 18.32 -21.07 5.16
N HIS A 595 17.13 -20.80 5.68
CA HIS A 595 15.88 -21.06 4.98
C HIS A 595 15.73 -20.21 3.70
N LEU A 596 16.15 -18.94 3.72
CA LEU A 596 16.26 -18.13 2.49
C LEU A 596 17.25 -18.73 1.48
N HIS A 597 18.36 -19.27 1.97
CA HIS A 597 19.37 -19.90 1.13
C HIS A 597 18.85 -21.19 0.48
N ASP A 598 18.12 -22.02 1.22
CA ASP A 598 17.51 -23.24 0.70
C ASP A 598 16.38 -22.92 -0.29
N LYS A 599 15.58 -21.88 -0.02
CA LYS A 599 14.64 -21.34 -1.02
C LYS A 599 15.35 -20.93 -2.30
N PHE A 600 16.49 -20.24 -2.21
CA PHE A 600 17.25 -19.86 -3.39
C PHE A 600 17.81 -21.08 -4.15
N LYS A 601 18.29 -22.12 -3.45
CA LYS A 601 18.82 -23.35 -4.05
C LYS A 601 17.79 -24.10 -4.89
N THR A 602 16.52 -24.12 -4.47
CA THR A 602 15.44 -24.78 -5.24
C THR A 602 15.18 -24.16 -6.61
N GLN A 603 15.76 -22.99 -6.89
CA GLN A 603 15.60 -22.18 -8.10
C GLN A 603 14.16 -21.75 -8.37
N TYR A 604 14.01 -20.59 -8.99
CA TYR A 604 12.68 -20.04 -9.25
C TYR A 604 11.81 -20.96 -10.13
N ARG A 605 12.36 -21.56 -11.19
CA ARG A 605 11.59 -22.38 -12.15
C ARG A 605 10.92 -23.61 -11.55
N TYR A 606 11.53 -24.24 -10.53
CA TYR A 606 10.98 -25.43 -9.87
C TYR A 606 10.20 -25.08 -8.60
N SER A 607 10.14 -23.79 -8.24
CA SER A 607 9.40 -23.34 -7.07
C SER A 607 7.91 -23.13 -7.37
N GLU A 608 7.08 -23.24 -6.33
CA GLU A 608 5.66 -22.85 -6.40
C GLU A 608 5.50 -21.38 -6.80
N ALA A 609 6.50 -20.52 -6.53
CA ALA A 609 6.47 -19.11 -6.89
C ALA A 609 6.39 -18.91 -8.42
N PHE A 610 6.94 -19.81 -9.23
CA PHE A 610 6.80 -19.78 -10.68
C PHE A 610 5.34 -19.97 -11.10
N HIS A 611 4.71 -21.04 -10.63
CA HIS A 611 3.31 -21.33 -10.92
C HIS A 611 2.38 -20.21 -10.42
N MET A 612 2.61 -19.72 -9.20
CA MET A 612 1.85 -18.61 -8.63
C MET A 612 2.02 -17.31 -9.41
N SER A 613 3.25 -17.00 -9.86
CA SER A 613 3.50 -15.81 -10.67
C SER A 613 2.85 -15.90 -12.05
N GLN A 614 2.84 -17.08 -12.67
CA GLN A 614 2.18 -17.32 -13.95
C GLN A 614 0.65 -17.15 -13.82
N MET A 615 0.05 -17.65 -12.74
CA MET A 615 -1.36 -17.44 -12.40
C MET A 615 -1.71 -15.96 -12.16
N ARG A 616 -0.73 -15.14 -11.76
CA ARG A 616 -0.86 -13.69 -11.56
C ARG A 616 -0.44 -12.86 -12.77
N ASP A 617 -0.34 -13.48 -13.95
CA ASP A 617 0.05 -12.81 -15.20
C ASP A 617 1.44 -12.14 -15.17
N LEU A 618 2.34 -12.66 -14.33
CA LEU A 618 3.74 -12.25 -14.32
C LEU A 618 4.55 -13.16 -15.26
N PRO A 619 5.23 -12.60 -16.27
CA PRO A 619 6.11 -13.36 -17.13
C PRO A 619 7.29 -13.97 -16.37
N PRO A 620 7.90 -15.04 -16.90
CA PRO A 620 8.91 -15.82 -16.20
C PRO A 620 10.18 -15.02 -15.85
N ILE A 621 10.61 -14.08 -16.69
CA ILE A 621 11.85 -13.33 -16.48
C ILE A 621 11.63 -12.20 -15.47
N ALA A 622 10.54 -11.45 -15.62
CA ALA A 622 10.12 -10.45 -14.64
C ALA A 622 9.84 -11.08 -13.27
N GLY A 623 9.19 -12.25 -13.24
CA GLY A 623 8.91 -13.00 -12.02
C GLY A 623 10.18 -13.52 -11.34
N ALA A 624 11.17 -14.01 -12.10
CA ALA A 624 12.47 -14.41 -11.55
C ALA A 624 13.21 -13.24 -10.90
N ILE A 625 13.18 -12.06 -11.53
CA ILE A 625 13.80 -10.83 -11.00
C ILE A 625 13.09 -10.36 -9.72
N ILE A 626 11.75 -10.35 -9.71
CA ILE A 626 10.96 -9.99 -8.53
C ILE A 626 11.24 -10.95 -7.37
N TRP A 627 11.28 -12.25 -7.65
CA TRP A 627 11.58 -13.28 -6.66
C TRP A 627 12.97 -13.09 -6.05
N ALA A 628 14.00 -12.87 -6.87
CA ALA A 628 15.36 -12.62 -6.40
C ALA A 628 15.46 -11.33 -5.57
N ARG A 629 14.85 -10.23 -6.04
CA ARG A 629 14.77 -8.96 -5.28
C ARG A 629 14.01 -9.09 -3.97
N GLN A 630 12.98 -9.93 -3.93
CA GLN A 630 12.22 -10.16 -2.69
C GLN A 630 13.05 -10.93 -1.66
N ILE A 631 13.85 -11.90 -2.09
CA ILE A 631 14.82 -12.59 -1.22
C ILE A 631 15.89 -11.60 -0.75
N GLU A 632 16.42 -10.74 -1.63
CA GLU A 632 17.36 -9.68 -1.22
C GLU A 632 16.75 -8.74 -0.18
N ARG A 633 15.50 -8.31 -0.37
CA ARG A 633 14.79 -7.45 0.57
C ARG A 633 14.59 -8.13 1.93
N GLN A 634 14.25 -9.43 1.94
CA GLN A 634 14.12 -10.20 3.16
C GLN A 634 15.48 -10.32 3.88
N LEU A 635 16.55 -10.61 3.13
CA LEU A 635 17.91 -10.65 3.66
C LEU A 635 18.30 -9.30 4.30
N LEU A 636 18.05 -8.18 3.62
CA LEU A 636 18.31 -6.83 4.16
C LEU A 636 17.47 -6.53 5.41
N THR A 637 16.24 -7.03 5.46
CA THR A 637 15.38 -6.90 6.65
C THR A 637 15.94 -7.70 7.82
N TYR A 638 16.46 -8.90 7.59
CA TYR A 638 17.15 -9.70 8.61
C TYR A 638 18.46 -9.03 9.06
N MET A 639 19.25 -8.46 8.14
CA MET A 639 20.45 -7.70 8.50
C MET A 639 20.11 -6.47 9.36
N LYS A 640 19.02 -5.76 9.02
CA LYS A 640 18.52 -4.65 9.83
C LYS A 640 18.08 -5.11 11.22
N ARG A 641 17.46 -6.29 11.34
CA ARG A 641 17.11 -6.87 12.65
C ARG A 641 18.34 -7.20 13.49
N VAL A 642 19.43 -7.69 12.86
CA VAL A 642 20.71 -7.90 13.55
C VAL A 642 21.31 -6.57 14.01
N GLU A 643 21.24 -5.53 13.18
CA GLU A 643 21.62 -4.16 13.55
C GLU A 643 20.78 -3.63 14.72
N ASP A 644 19.46 -3.89 14.75
CA ASP A 644 18.58 -3.48 15.84
C ASP A 644 18.88 -4.21 17.16
N VAL A 645 19.45 -5.43 17.14
CA VAL A 645 19.79 -6.22 18.34
C VAL A 645 21.15 -5.87 18.93
N LEU A 646 22.15 -5.69 18.07
CA LEU A 646 23.55 -5.46 18.47
C LEU A 646 23.93 -3.98 18.42
N GLY A 647 23.08 -3.13 17.84
CA GLY A 647 23.33 -1.72 17.60
C GLY A 647 24.25 -1.46 16.39
N LYS A 648 24.64 -0.20 16.24
CA LYS A 648 25.59 0.22 15.21
C LYS A 648 26.98 -0.29 15.60
N GLY A 649 27.51 -1.26 14.83
CA GLY A 649 28.77 -1.94 15.14
C GLY A 649 28.64 -3.46 15.36
N TRP A 650 27.51 -4.05 15.01
CA TRP A 650 27.31 -5.52 15.01
C TRP A 650 28.36 -6.27 14.17
N GLU A 651 28.97 -5.59 13.19
CA GLU A 651 30.07 -6.10 12.35
C GLU A 651 31.34 -6.45 13.14
N LEU A 652 31.57 -5.81 14.30
CA LEU A 652 32.73 -6.06 15.16
C LEU A 652 32.58 -7.32 16.02
N TYR A 653 31.37 -7.86 16.14
CA TYR A 653 31.12 -9.11 16.84
C TYR A 653 31.51 -10.29 15.95
N ALA A 654 32.18 -11.30 16.51
CA ALA A 654 32.62 -12.49 15.75
C ALA A 654 31.47 -13.16 14.98
N GLU A 655 30.27 -13.25 15.58
CA GLU A 655 29.08 -13.82 14.93
C GLU A 655 28.45 -12.87 13.89
N GLY A 656 28.53 -11.56 14.11
CA GLY A 656 28.08 -10.55 13.16
C GLY A 656 28.98 -10.47 11.93
N GLN A 657 30.29 -10.57 12.09
CA GLN A 657 31.25 -10.59 11.00
C GLN A 657 31.04 -11.81 10.07
N LYS A 658 30.81 -13.00 10.64
CA LYS A 658 30.45 -14.20 9.87
C LYS A 658 29.16 -13.98 9.07
N LEU A 659 28.09 -13.48 9.72
CA LEU A 659 26.82 -13.15 9.06
C LEU A 659 26.97 -12.10 7.95
N GLN A 660 27.82 -11.10 8.14
CA GLN A 660 28.10 -10.09 7.12
C GLN A 660 28.82 -10.70 5.91
N SER A 661 29.79 -11.59 6.14
CA SER A 661 30.48 -12.30 5.05
C SER A 661 29.53 -13.22 4.27
N GLU A 662 28.68 -14.00 4.96
CA GLU A 662 27.71 -14.91 4.36
C GLU A 662 26.62 -14.15 3.59
N SER A 663 26.10 -13.07 4.17
CA SER A 663 25.07 -12.23 3.54
C SER A 663 25.61 -11.46 2.33
N SER A 664 26.83 -10.94 2.38
CA SER A 664 27.45 -10.26 1.23
C SER A 664 27.74 -11.23 0.09
N ALA A 665 28.17 -12.46 0.38
CA ALA A 665 28.33 -13.52 -0.60
C ALA A 665 26.98 -13.95 -1.20
N PHE A 666 25.94 -14.08 -0.37
CA PHE A 666 24.59 -14.41 -0.83
C PHE A 666 24.00 -13.30 -1.70
N ARG A 667 24.20 -12.03 -1.31
CA ARG A 667 23.76 -10.87 -2.09
C ARG A 667 24.40 -10.81 -3.48
N LYS A 668 25.69 -11.13 -3.61
CA LYS A 668 26.35 -11.23 -4.92
C LYS A 668 25.70 -12.28 -5.83
N LYS A 669 25.19 -13.40 -5.27
CA LYS A 669 24.47 -14.43 -6.03
C LYS A 669 23.03 -14.05 -6.38
N LEU A 670 22.44 -13.08 -5.68
CA LEU A 670 21.10 -12.56 -5.93
C LEU A 670 21.07 -11.43 -6.97
N ASP A 671 22.20 -11.08 -7.59
CA ASP A 671 22.23 -10.05 -8.63
C ASP A 671 21.35 -10.45 -9.82
N THR A 672 20.47 -9.53 -10.21
CA THR A 672 19.46 -9.74 -11.25
C THR A 672 19.92 -9.26 -12.63
N ARG A 673 21.08 -8.57 -12.72
CA ARG A 673 21.66 -8.11 -13.98
C ARG A 673 21.94 -9.21 -15.00
N PRO A 674 22.52 -10.38 -14.63
CA PRO A 674 22.77 -11.44 -15.61
C PRO A 674 21.49 -12.00 -16.24
N VAL A 675 20.39 -12.05 -15.48
CA VAL A 675 19.08 -12.49 -15.97
C VAL A 675 18.51 -11.50 -16.99
N TYR A 676 18.69 -10.19 -16.73
CA TYR A 676 18.29 -9.12 -17.64
C TYR A 676 19.11 -9.12 -18.94
N GLU A 677 20.42 -9.33 -18.87
CA GLU A 677 21.30 -9.37 -20.04
C GLU A 677 21.00 -10.59 -20.93
N ALA A 678 20.77 -11.76 -20.33
CA ALA A 678 20.36 -12.96 -21.06
C ALA A 678 19.03 -12.75 -21.81
N TRP A 679 18.06 -12.10 -21.17
CA TRP A 679 16.79 -11.71 -21.79
C TRP A 679 16.96 -10.77 -22.99
N LEU A 680 17.78 -9.73 -22.84
CA LEU A 680 18.03 -8.75 -23.90
C LEU A 680 18.72 -9.40 -25.11
N HIS A 681 19.64 -10.34 -24.86
CA HIS A 681 20.29 -11.12 -25.91
C HIS A 681 19.30 -12.05 -26.64
N ASP A 682 18.42 -12.72 -25.90
CA ASP A 682 17.41 -13.61 -26.47
C ASP A 682 16.38 -12.87 -27.34
N ILE A 683 15.99 -11.66 -26.95
CA ILE A 683 15.07 -10.83 -27.75
C ILE A 683 15.75 -10.32 -29.02
N ASN A 684 16.98 -9.83 -28.94
CA ASN A 684 17.68 -9.30 -30.11
C ASN A 684 17.97 -10.37 -31.18
N ARG A 685 18.04 -11.66 -30.79
CA ARG A 685 18.17 -12.78 -31.73
C ARG A 685 16.88 -13.14 -32.47
N ARG A 686 15.72 -12.71 -31.97
CA ARG A 686 14.41 -13.08 -32.52
C ARG A 686 13.79 -11.88 -33.25
N ASN A 687 13.29 -12.10 -34.47
CA ASN A 687 12.48 -11.12 -35.16
C ASN A 687 11.05 -11.12 -34.57
N MET A 688 10.83 -10.31 -33.54
CA MET A 688 9.56 -10.19 -32.82
C MET A 688 8.62 -9.12 -33.43
N GLY A 689 8.73 -8.86 -34.73
CA GLY A 689 7.89 -7.90 -35.45
C GLY A 689 6.47 -8.43 -35.65
N VAL A 690 5.47 -7.56 -35.54
CA VAL A 690 4.06 -7.91 -35.78
C VAL A 690 3.75 -7.78 -37.27
N ASP A 691 4.43 -8.58 -38.09
CA ASP A 691 4.33 -8.54 -39.55
C ASP A 691 3.78 -9.87 -40.06
N GLY A 692 2.79 -9.84 -40.95
CA GLY A 692 2.26 -11.04 -41.59
C GLY A 692 0.75 -11.08 -41.81
N ARG A 693 0.27 -12.18 -42.40
CA ARG A 693 -1.17 -12.45 -42.60
C ARG A 693 -1.86 -12.76 -41.26
N LEU A 694 -3.16 -12.51 -41.14
CA LEU A 694 -3.94 -12.80 -39.92
C LEU A 694 -3.99 -14.30 -39.60
N PHE A 695 -4.20 -15.13 -40.62
CA PHE A 695 -4.35 -16.57 -40.47
C PHE A 695 -3.12 -17.32 -40.98
N GLU A 696 -2.74 -18.34 -40.22
CA GLU A 696 -1.76 -19.36 -40.58
C GLU A 696 -2.44 -20.73 -40.61
N ILE A 697 -2.07 -21.56 -41.59
CA ILE A 697 -2.57 -22.93 -41.67
C ILE A 697 -1.52 -23.83 -41.01
N VAL A 698 -1.83 -24.32 -39.82
CA VAL A 698 -0.95 -25.22 -39.06
C VAL A 698 -1.26 -26.67 -39.44
N ARG A 699 -0.23 -27.41 -39.84
CA ARG A 699 -0.35 -28.85 -40.12
C ARG A 699 -0.26 -29.65 -38.81
N LEU A 700 -1.33 -30.35 -38.46
CA LEU A 700 -1.37 -31.24 -37.31
C LEU A 700 -0.52 -32.49 -37.58
N ARG A 701 0.11 -33.04 -36.54
CA ARG A 701 0.94 -34.25 -36.62
C ARG A 701 0.17 -35.50 -37.10
N GLY A 702 -1.17 -35.47 -37.04
CA GLY A 702 -2.07 -36.52 -37.51
C GLY A 702 -2.59 -36.39 -38.95
N GLY A 703 -2.11 -35.41 -39.73
CA GLY A 703 -2.47 -35.28 -41.15
C GLY A 703 -3.61 -34.30 -41.49
N GLY A 704 -4.16 -33.59 -40.51
CA GLY A 704 -5.14 -32.51 -40.71
C GLY A 704 -4.51 -31.11 -40.79
N PHE A 705 -5.26 -30.14 -41.30
CA PHE A 705 -4.90 -28.72 -41.30
C PHE A 705 -5.82 -27.96 -40.35
N GLN A 706 -5.25 -27.16 -39.45
CA GLN A 706 -5.99 -26.30 -38.54
C GLN A 706 -5.74 -24.83 -38.88
N LEU A 707 -6.81 -24.04 -38.89
CA LEU A 707 -6.70 -22.59 -38.93
C LEU A 707 -6.14 -22.11 -37.59
N ALA A 708 -5.04 -21.38 -37.61
CA ALA A 708 -4.49 -20.69 -36.46
C ALA A 708 -4.36 -19.20 -36.78
N VAL A 709 -4.31 -18.37 -35.75
CA VAL A 709 -3.98 -16.96 -35.90
C VAL A 709 -2.46 -16.83 -35.84
N ASN A 710 -1.87 -16.15 -36.81
CA ASN A 710 -0.43 -15.89 -36.88
C ASN A 710 -0.04 -14.82 -35.84
N PHE A 711 0.00 -15.20 -34.57
CA PHE A 711 0.40 -14.34 -33.47
C PHE A 711 1.22 -15.13 -32.46
N ASP A 712 2.52 -14.88 -32.43
CA ASP A 712 3.45 -15.61 -31.54
C ASP A 712 3.13 -15.30 -30.07
N PRO A 713 2.84 -16.31 -29.22
CA PRO A 713 2.66 -16.14 -27.78
C PRO A 713 3.81 -15.40 -27.09
N GLN A 714 5.02 -15.45 -27.64
CA GLN A 714 6.18 -14.73 -27.11
C GLN A 714 6.07 -13.21 -27.25
N ILE A 715 5.28 -12.71 -28.20
CA ILE A 715 4.98 -11.29 -28.34
C ILE A 715 4.15 -10.82 -27.13
N ILE A 716 3.26 -11.67 -26.61
CA ILE A 716 2.48 -11.41 -25.40
C ILE A 716 3.39 -11.33 -24.18
N THR A 717 4.34 -12.26 -24.07
CA THR A 717 5.31 -12.23 -22.96
C THR A 717 6.21 -10.99 -23.05
N LEU A 718 6.62 -10.59 -24.25
CA LEU A 718 7.50 -9.45 -24.48
C LEU A 718 6.94 -8.15 -23.90
N PHE A 719 5.72 -7.73 -24.28
CA PHE A 719 5.22 -6.44 -23.78
C PHE A 719 4.89 -6.47 -22.28
N LYS A 720 4.49 -7.64 -21.74
CA LYS A 720 4.31 -7.83 -20.29
C LYS A 720 5.66 -7.72 -19.55
N GLU A 721 6.74 -8.28 -20.12
CA GLU A 721 8.10 -8.20 -19.57
C GLU A 721 8.65 -6.79 -19.64
N VAL A 722 8.55 -6.11 -20.80
CA VAL A 722 8.97 -4.71 -20.96
C VAL A 722 8.25 -3.80 -19.95
N ARG A 723 6.94 -3.97 -19.76
CA ARG A 723 6.19 -3.20 -18.74
C ARG A 723 6.77 -3.40 -17.34
N ASN A 724 6.99 -4.65 -16.94
CA ASN A 724 7.44 -4.97 -15.60
C ASN A 724 8.92 -4.58 -15.38
N LEU A 725 9.77 -4.71 -16.40
CA LEU A 725 11.18 -4.29 -16.36
C LEU A 725 11.32 -2.77 -16.26
N LEU A 726 10.51 -2.01 -17.01
CA LEU A 726 10.42 -0.56 -16.87
C LEU A 726 9.94 -0.16 -15.46
N TRP A 727 8.93 -0.85 -14.92
CA TRP A 727 8.46 -0.62 -13.54
C TRP A 727 9.53 -0.92 -12.49
N LEU A 728 10.37 -1.94 -12.73
CA LEU A 728 11.51 -2.29 -11.87
C LEU A 728 12.73 -1.38 -12.05
N GLY A 729 12.68 -0.42 -12.98
CA GLY A 729 13.73 0.58 -13.25
C GLY A 729 14.87 0.11 -14.17
N PHE A 730 14.69 -0.98 -14.92
CA PHE A 730 15.69 -1.43 -15.92
C PHE A 730 15.59 -0.60 -17.20
N GLN A 731 16.75 -0.33 -17.84
CA GLN A 731 16.86 0.47 -19.05
C GLN A 731 16.67 -0.41 -20.30
N VAL A 732 15.44 -0.50 -20.80
CA VAL A 732 15.09 -1.27 -22.00
C VAL A 732 15.31 -0.43 -23.27
N PRO A 733 15.99 -0.96 -24.31
CA PRO A 733 16.16 -0.27 -25.58
C PRO A 733 14.84 0.25 -26.19
N HIS A 734 14.88 1.45 -26.79
CA HIS A 734 13.70 2.08 -27.39
C HIS A 734 13.06 1.26 -28.52
N ALA A 735 13.88 0.55 -29.32
CA ALA A 735 13.38 -0.32 -30.39
C ALA A 735 12.45 -1.42 -29.84
N ILE A 736 12.90 -2.15 -28.81
CA ILE A 736 12.11 -3.21 -28.14
C ILE A 736 10.87 -2.61 -27.47
N THR A 737 11.00 -1.40 -26.91
CA THR A 737 9.87 -0.69 -26.29
C THR A 737 8.80 -0.31 -27.31
N ASN A 738 9.18 0.12 -28.51
CA ASN A 738 8.24 0.43 -29.58
C ASN A 738 7.57 -0.84 -30.11
N MET A 739 8.33 -1.91 -30.34
CA MET A 739 7.78 -3.22 -30.72
C MET A 739 6.76 -3.73 -29.69
N ALA A 740 7.06 -3.60 -28.38
CA ALA A 740 6.14 -3.96 -27.31
C ALA A 740 4.87 -3.09 -27.29
N LYS A 741 4.96 -1.80 -27.64
CA LYS A 741 3.79 -0.92 -27.76
C LYS A 741 2.91 -1.32 -28.94
N ASP A 742 3.51 -1.64 -30.09
CA ASP A 742 2.78 -2.07 -31.28
C ASP A 742 2.09 -3.42 -31.06
N ALA A 743 2.80 -4.37 -30.46
CA ALA A 743 2.25 -5.64 -29.99
C ALA A 743 1.06 -5.47 -29.03
N LYS A 744 1.17 -4.56 -28.06
CA LYS A 744 0.11 -4.28 -27.09
C LYS A 744 -1.15 -3.72 -27.76
N ARG A 745 -1.02 -2.94 -28.84
CA ARG A 745 -2.15 -2.37 -29.59
C ARG A 745 -2.96 -3.46 -30.30
N VAL A 746 -2.26 -4.40 -30.91
CA VAL A 746 -2.87 -5.49 -31.71
C VAL A 746 -3.43 -6.61 -30.82
N TYR A 747 -2.90 -6.76 -29.60
CA TYR A 747 -3.23 -7.86 -28.68
C TYR A 747 -4.73 -8.13 -28.46
N PRO A 748 -5.61 -7.15 -28.17
CA PRO A 748 -7.03 -7.43 -27.93
C PRO A 748 -7.73 -8.06 -29.15
N HIS A 749 -7.34 -7.63 -30.35
CA HIS A 749 -7.88 -8.15 -31.60
C HIS A 749 -7.35 -9.55 -31.90
N ALA A 750 -6.05 -9.78 -31.65
CA ALA A 750 -5.45 -11.10 -31.77
C ALA A 750 -6.07 -12.12 -30.81
N VAL A 751 -6.30 -11.77 -29.55
CA VAL A 751 -6.93 -12.67 -28.57
C VAL A 751 -8.35 -13.01 -28.97
N SER A 752 -9.16 -12.02 -29.36
CA SER A 752 -10.53 -12.25 -29.83
C SER A 752 -10.56 -13.17 -31.06
N LEU A 753 -9.65 -12.98 -32.02
CA LEU A 753 -9.52 -13.87 -33.18
C LEU A 753 -9.04 -15.27 -32.79
N MET A 754 -8.07 -15.41 -31.88
CA MET A 754 -7.58 -16.70 -31.40
C MET A 754 -8.69 -17.49 -30.70
N GLU A 755 -9.48 -16.82 -29.87
CA GLU A 755 -10.63 -17.42 -29.19
C GLU A 755 -11.71 -17.83 -30.21
N THR A 756 -12.02 -16.97 -31.18
CA THR A 756 -12.98 -17.25 -32.25
C THR A 756 -12.56 -18.45 -33.12
N VAL A 757 -11.29 -18.53 -33.51
CA VAL A 757 -10.76 -19.63 -34.30
C VAL A 757 -10.73 -20.93 -33.49
N ARG A 758 -10.43 -20.84 -32.19
CA ARG A 758 -10.47 -21.98 -31.27
C ARG A 758 -11.90 -22.49 -31.09
N THR A 759 -12.87 -21.60 -30.87
CA THR A 759 -14.30 -21.99 -30.77
C THR A 759 -14.76 -22.61 -32.07
N TYR A 760 -14.45 -22.02 -33.23
CA TYR A 760 -14.75 -22.62 -34.53
C TYR A 760 -14.17 -24.04 -34.67
N GLY A 761 -12.89 -24.24 -34.33
CA GLY A 761 -12.26 -25.56 -34.36
C GLY A 761 -12.95 -26.56 -33.42
N GLN A 762 -13.24 -26.16 -32.17
CA GLN A 762 -13.95 -27.00 -31.21
C GLN A 762 -15.38 -27.34 -31.68
N THR A 763 -16.09 -26.39 -32.30
CA THR A 763 -17.41 -26.64 -32.86
C THR A 763 -17.35 -27.60 -34.04
N LEU A 764 -16.33 -27.50 -34.91
CA LEU A 764 -16.12 -28.48 -35.98
C LEU A 764 -15.83 -29.88 -35.42
N ASP A 765 -14.97 -30.01 -34.41
CA ASP A 765 -14.72 -31.29 -33.75
C ASP A 765 -16.01 -31.89 -33.17
N LEU A 766 -16.89 -31.05 -32.58
CA LEU A 766 -18.20 -31.48 -32.10
C LEU A 766 -19.13 -31.95 -33.22
N VAL A 767 -19.10 -31.29 -34.38
CA VAL A 767 -19.88 -31.71 -35.57
C VAL A 767 -19.34 -33.02 -36.13
N GLU A 768 -18.01 -33.19 -36.27
CA GLU A 768 -17.39 -34.42 -36.79
C GLU A 768 -17.65 -35.63 -35.88
N ASN A 769 -17.65 -35.43 -34.56
CA ASN A 769 -17.99 -36.45 -33.58
C ASN A 769 -19.48 -36.86 -33.66
N ASN A 770 -20.36 -35.98 -34.15
CA ASN A 770 -21.80 -36.21 -34.28
C ASN A 770 -22.22 -36.15 -35.75
N ARG A 771 -21.74 -37.10 -36.56
CA ARG A 771 -21.99 -37.16 -38.03
C ARG A 771 -23.45 -37.02 -38.45
N GLY A 772 -24.41 -37.42 -37.60
CA GLY A 772 -25.84 -37.27 -37.88
C GLY A 772 -26.35 -35.81 -37.87
N ILE A 773 -25.55 -34.84 -37.40
CA ILE A 773 -25.94 -33.42 -37.28
C ILE A 773 -25.34 -32.56 -38.41
N GLU A 774 -24.33 -33.08 -39.13
CA GLU A 774 -23.56 -32.33 -40.12
C GLU A 774 -24.45 -31.65 -41.18
N TRP A 775 -25.54 -32.30 -41.56
CA TRP A 775 -26.45 -31.83 -42.61
C TRP A 775 -27.32 -30.65 -42.15
N LEU A 776 -27.67 -30.60 -40.85
CA LEU A 776 -28.50 -29.57 -40.23
C LEU A 776 -27.73 -28.25 -40.03
N VAL A 777 -26.43 -28.35 -39.76
CA VAL A 777 -25.56 -27.20 -39.42
C VAL A 777 -24.83 -26.63 -40.66
N ALA A 778 -25.04 -27.22 -41.84
CA ALA A 778 -24.30 -26.91 -43.08
C ALA A 778 -24.35 -25.42 -43.48
N GLU A 779 -25.50 -24.75 -43.34
CA GLU A 779 -25.64 -23.33 -43.66
C GLU A 779 -24.77 -22.44 -42.76
N TYR A 780 -24.84 -22.65 -41.45
CA TYR A 780 -24.05 -21.91 -40.46
C TYR A 780 -22.54 -22.17 -40.61
N ARG A 781 -22.17 -23.39 -41.00
CA ARG A 781 -20.77 -23.76 -41.34
C ARG A 781 -20.28 -22.98 -42.57
N ASN A 782 -21.10 -22.87 -43.61
CA ASN A 782 -20.75 -22.12 -44.83
C ASN A 782 -20.61 -20.62 -44.58
N GLU A 783 -21.45 -20.01 -43.74
CA GLU A 783 -21.32 -18.60 -43.36
C GLU A 783 -19.99 -18.33 -42.64
N SER A 784 -19.60 -19.22 -41.72
CA SER A 784 -18.32 -19.13 -41.01
C SER A 784 -17.12 -19.25 -41.97
N GLN A 785 -17.18 -20.17 -42.94
CA GLN A 785 -16.14 -20.33 -43.97
C GLN A 785 -16.04 -19.14 -44.94
N ARG A 786 -17.16 -18.49 -45.24
CA ARG A 786 -17.21 -17.25 -46.04
C ARG A 786 -16.48 -16.12 -45.33
N MET A 787 -16.65 -15.99 -44.01
CA MET A 787 -15.94 -15.01 -43.20
C MET A 787 -14.44 -15.31 -43.10
N ILE A 788 -14.04 -16.57 -42.95
CA ILE A 788 -12.62 -16.99 -43.01
C ILE A 788 -12.00 -16.58 -44.36
N SER A 789 -12.70 -16.85 -45.47
CA SER A 789 -12.24 -16.49 -46.83
C SER A 789 -12.01 -14.99 -47.00
N LYS A 790 -12.85 -14.14 -46.39
CA LYS A 790 -12.67 -12.69 -46.37
C LYS A 790 -11.43 -12.27 -45.55
N GLY A 791 -11.12 -12.98 -44.46
CA GLY A 791 -10.03 -12.63 -43.55
C GLY A 791 -8.63 -13.11 -43.96
N VAL A 792 -8.50 -14.10 -44.86
CA VAL A 792 -7.20 -14.60 -45.35
C VAL A 792 -6.35 -13.52 -46.03
N ASN A 793 -6.98 -12.50 -46.62
CA ASN A 793 -6.30 -11.42 -47.33
C ASN A 793 -5.86 -10.24 -46.44
N ILE A 794 -6.18 -10.27 -45.14
CA ILE A 794 -5.86 -9.18 -44.21
C ILE A 794 -4.50 -9.44 -43.55
N ARG A 795 -3.70 -8.38 -43.37
CA ARG A 795 -2.39 -8.39 -42.70
C ARG A 795 -2.42 -7.57 -41.40
N TRP A 796 -1.53 -7.91 -40.46
CA TRP A 796 -1.38 -7.23 -39.18
C TRP A 796 -0.94 -5.77 -39.30
N ASP A 797 -0.20 -5.42 -40.36
CA ASP A 797 0.24 -4.05 -40.67
C ASP A 797 -0.93 -3.05 -40.72
N HIS A 798 -2.11 -3.51 -41.17
CA HIS A 798 -3.31 -2.68 -41.26
C HIS A 798 -3.92 -2.33 -39.90
N PHE A 799 -3.58 -3.08 -38.84
CA PHE A 799 -4.04 -2.80 -37.46
C PHE A 799 -3.04 -1.90 -36.70
N VAL A 800 -1.76 -1.91 -37.06
CA VAL A 800 -0.71 -1.10 -36.40
C VAL A 800 -0.79 0.38 -36.82
N ASN A 801 -1.11 0.65 -38.09
CA ASN A 801 -1.10 1.99 -38.68
C ASN A 801 -2.32 2.87 -38.36
N GLN A 802 -3.31 2.37 -37.59
CA GLN A 802 -4.62 3.02 -37.44
C GLN A 802 -4.69 4.22 -36.48
N TYR A 803 -3.63 4.53 -35.72
CA TYR A 803 -3.73 5.50 -34.62
C TYR A 803 -2.82 6.74 -34.71
N ASP A 804 -1.94 6.85 -35.71
CA ASP A 804 -1.08 8.06 -35.83
C ASP A 804 -1.85 9.27 -36.41
N THR A 805 -3.01 9.05 -37.03
CA THR A 805 -3.85 10.09 -37.66
C THR A 805 -4.97 10.63 -36.75
N GLY A 806 -5.18 10.04 -35.57
CA GLY A 806 -6.33 10.33 -34.70
C GLY A 806 -6.26 11.59 -33.83
N ARG A 807 -5.20 12.41 -33.93
CA ARG A 807 -5.08 13.62 -33.08
C ARG A 807 -5.38 14.95 -33.76
N PHE A 808 -5.51 15.02 -35.09
CA PHE A 808 -5.69 16.34 -35.73
C PHE A 808 -6.67 16.47 -36.90
N VAL A 809 -7.25 15.40 -37.46
CA VAL A 809 -8.28 15.56 -38.51
C VAL A 809 -9.28 14.41 -38.44
N SER A 810 -10.57 14.74 -38.25
CA SER A 810 -11.68 13.83 -38.56
C SER A 810 -11.75 13.63 -40.07
N SER A 811 -10.98 12.70 -40.61
CA SER A 811 -11.07 12.31 -42.02
C SER A 811 -12.28 11.39 -42.22
N ALA A 812 -13.11 11.72 -43.19
CA ALA A 812 -14.39 11.10 -43.51
C ALA A 812 -14.28 9.80 -44.34
N ASP A 813 -13.27 8.95 -44.09
CA ASP A 813 -13.11 7.69 -44.83
C ASP A 813 -13.19 6.48 -43.87
N GLY A 814 -14.38 5.86 -43.80
CA GLY A 814 -14.73 4.73 -42.91
C GLY A 814 -14.03 3.40 -43.23
N ARG A 815 -12.85 3.42 -43.85
CA ARG A 815 -12.06 2.22 -44.18
C ARG A 815 -11.35 1.64 -42.94
N ASP A 816 -11.00 2.48 -41.98
CA ASP A 816 -10.20 2.08 -40.82
C ASP A 816 -10.98 1.26 -39.78
N ASN A 817 -12.31 1.43 -39.70
CA ASN A 817 -13.18 0.60 -38.85
C ASN A 817 -13.51 -0.78 -39.45
N ARG A 818 -13.24 -1.01 -40.75
CA ARG A 818 -13.65 -2.24 -41.45
C ARG A 818 -12.93 -3.49 -40.93
N HIS A 819 -11.64 -3.37 -40.60
CA HIS A 819 -10.85 -4.50 -40.11
C HIS A 819 -11.20 -4.88 -38.66
N ILE A 820 -11.53 -3.92 -37.81
CA ILE A 820 -12.03 -4.18 -36.44
C ILE A 820 -13.46 -4.71 -36.48
N GLN A 821 -14.31 -4.17 -37.36
CA GLN A 821 -15.66 -4.66 -37.59
C GLN A 821 -15.65 -6.11 -38.08
N PHE A 822 -14.73 -6.48 -38.97
CA PHE A 822 -14.54 -7.87 -39.40
C PHE A 822 -14.27 -8.83 -38.23
N VAL A 823 -13.41 -8.46 -37.27
CA VAL A 823 -13.13 -9.30 -36.08
C VAL A 823 -14.40 -9.54 -35.26
N ARG A 824 -15.23 -8.50 -35.06
CA ARG A 824 -16.50 -8.61 -34.31
C ARG A 824 -17.55 -9.41 -35.06
N GLU A 825 -17.69 -9.18 -36.37
CA GLU A 825 -18.61 -9.94 -37.22
C GLU A 825 -18.24 -11.43 -37.26
N PHE A 826 -16.94 -11.74 -37.40
CA PHE A 826 -16.48 -13.13 -37.39
C PHE A 826 -16.77 -13.83 -36.05
N ALA A 827 -16.51 -13.16 -34.92
CA ALA A 827 -16.83 -13.67 -33.60
C ALA A 827 -18.35 -13.93 -33.43
N SER A 828 -19.19 -13.01 -33.91
CA SER A 828 -20.65 -13.18 -33.87
C SER A 828 -21.12 -14.39 -34.70
N VAL A 829 -20.59 -14.57 -35.91
CA VAL A 829 -20.97 -15.69 -36.79
C VAL A 829 -20.57 -17.04 -36.18
N VAL A 830 -19.36 -17.13 -35.61
CA VAL A 830 -18.90 -18.37 -34.95
C VAL A 830 -19.68 -18.65 -33.66
N SER A 831 -20.06 -17.62 -32.88
CA SER A 831 -20.92 -17.80 -31.71
C SER A 831 -22.28 -18.37 -32.10
N VAL A 832 -22.91 -17.84 -33.16
CA VAL A 832 -24.19 -18.37 -33.66
C VAL A 832 -24.04 -19.82 -34.11
N LEU A 833 -22.94 -20.17 -34.80
CA LEU A 833 -22.63 -21.55 -35.17
C LEU A 833 -22.52 -22.45 -33.93
N GLN A 834 -21.81 -22.01 -32.90
CA GLN A 834 -21.64 -22.77 -31.65
C GLN A 834 -22.97 -23.01 -30.94
N ASP A 835 -23.77 -21.95 -30.75
CA ASP A 835 -25.06 -22.02 -30.05
C ASP A 835 -26.04 -22.94 -30.79
N LYS A 836 -26.12 -22.80 -32.11
CA LYS A 836 -26.95 -23.66 -32.96
C LYS A 836 -26.48 -25.10 -32.96
N THR A 837 -25.18 -25.35 -33.03
CA THR A 837 -24.62 -26.71 -32.97
C THR A 837 -24.92 -27.39 -31.63
N ASN A 838 -24.77 -26.67 -30.52
CA ASN A 838 -25.07 -27.20 -29.19
C ASN A 838 -26.57 -27.50 -29.03
N SER A 839 -27.45 -26.59 -29.47
CA SER A 839 -28.90 -26.81 -29.46
C SER A 839 -29.29 -28.07 -30.23
N VAL A 840 -28.74 -28.26 -31.44
CA VAL A 840 -29.02 -29.47 -32.23
C VAL A 840 -28.43 -30.72 -31.57
N ILE A 841 -27.25 -30.65 -30.96
CA ILE A 841 -26.66 -31.81 -30.25
C ILE A 841 -27.57 -32.26 -29.10
N ASP A 842 -28.12 -31.34 -28.33
CA ASP A 842 -29.00 -31.69 -27.21
C ASP A 842 -30.34 -32.23 -27.70
N LEU A 843 -30.95 -31.59 -28.71
CA LEU A 843 -32.16 -32.10 -29.37
C LEU A 843 -31.91 -33.48 -30.01
N TYR A 844 -30.76 -33.68 -30.65
CA TYR A 844 -30.38 -34.96 -31.26
C TYR A 844 -30.20 -36.06 -30.22
N LYS A 845 -29.56 -35.77 -29.09
CA LYS A 845 -29.44 -36.74 -27.97
C LYS A 845 -30.79 -37.10 -27.39
N ASP A 846 -31.69 -36.12 -27.24
CA ASP A 846 -33.04 -36.37 -26.74
C ASP A 846 -33.87 -37.21 -27.72
N ILE A 847 -33.72 -36.95 -29.03
CA ILE A 847 -34.33 -37.75 -30.08
C ILE A 847 -33.76 -39.17 -30.06
N LEU A 848 -32.43 -39.34 -30.01
CA LEU A 848 -31.81 -40.67 -29.95
C LEU A 848 -32.22 -41.45 -28.70
N ARG A 849 -32.31 -40.80 -27.53
CA ARG A 849 -32.82 -41.42 -26.31
C ARG A 849 -34.26 -41.86 -26.47
N ALA A 850 -35.13 -40.99 -27.00
CA ALA A 850 -36.52 -41.36 -27.25
C ALA A 850 -36.63 -42.52 -28.27
N VAL A 851 -35.76 -42.57 -29.27
CA VAL A 851 -35.67 -43.66 -30.25
C VAL A 851 -35.18 -44.96 -29.62
N ASP A 852 -34.17 -44.92 -28.74
CA ASP A 852 -33.69 -46.10 -28.02
C ASP A 852 -34.72 -46.57 -26.97
N ASP A 853 -35.45 -45.64 -26.34
CA ASP A 853 -36.55 -45.93 -25.42
C ASP A 853 -37.70 -46.65 -26.15
N LEU A 854 -37.97 -46.34 -27.44
CA LEU A 854 -38.93 -47.10 -28.25
C LEU A 854 -38.59 -48.60 -28.34
N ALA A 855 -37.31 -48.98 -28.23
CA ALA A 855 -36.89 -50.39 -28.24
C ALA A 855 -37.14 -51.10 -26.89
N THR A 856 -37.29 -50.37 -25.78
CA THR A 856 -37.41 -50.94 -24.42
C THR A 856 -38.76 -50.67 -23.75
N CYS A 857 -39.55 -49.75 -24.32
CA CYS A 857 -40.85 -49.31 -23.81
C CYS A 857 -41.88 -50.44 -23.62
N SER A 858 -42.83 -50.28 -22.70
CA SER A 858 -43.96 -51.22 -22.58
C SER A 858 -44.76 -51.27 -23.87
N TYR A 859 -45.23 -52.46 -24.25
CA TYR A 859 -45.93 -52.65 -25.51
C TYR A 859 -47.39 -52.16 -25.41
N THR A 860 -47.57 -50.85 -25.39
CA THR A 860 -48.87 -50.17 -25.29
C THR A 860 -48.93 -48.98 -26.24
N THR A 861 -50.12 -48.69 -26.76
CA THR A 861 -50.31 -47.61 -27.74
C THR A 861 -49.97 -46.25 -27.13
N GLU A 862 -50.33 -46.03 -25.87
CA GLU A 862 -50.10 -44.78 -25.15
C GLU A 862 -48.60 -44.47 -25.03
N ALA A 863 -47.81 -45.45 -24.57
CA ALA A 863 -46.39 -45.25 -24.34
C ALA A 863 -45.58 -45.05 -25.64
N PHE A 864 -45.93 -45.77 -26.72
CA PHE A 864 -45.35 -45.50 -28.04
C PHE A 864 -45.76 -44.13 -28.60
N SER A 865 -47.02 -43.73 -28.41
CA SER A 865 -47.52 -42.43 -28.90
C SER A 865 -46.90 -41.25 -28.17
N GLU A 866 -46.63 -41.37 -26.87
CA GLU A 866 -45.95 -40.34 -26.07
C GLU A 866 -44.50 -40.13 -26.56
N LEU A 867 -43.77 -41.22 -26.78
CA LEU A 867 -42.39 -41.17 -27.28
C LEU A 867 -42.30 -40.61 -28.70
N LEU A 868 -43.18 -41.05 -29.62
CA LEU A 868 -43.27 -40.47 -30.97
C LEU A 868 -43.70 -39.00 -30.94
N GLY A 869 -44.60 -38.62 -30.03
CA GLY A 869 -45.00 -37.23 -29.81
C GLY A 869 -43.85 -36.36 -29.30
N ARG A 870 -42.99 -36.90 -28.43
CA ARG A 870 -41.76 -36.23 -27.97
C ARG A 870 -40.76 -36.03 -29.11
N ILE A 871 -40.56 -37.06 -29.94
CA ILE A 871 -39.68 -36.96 -31.13
C ILE A 871 -40.23 -35.90 -32.11
N GLN A 872 -41.53 -35.92 -32.41
CA GLN A 872 -42.18 -34.94 -33.27
C GLN A 872 -42.07 -33.52 -32.69
N GLY A 873 -42.28 -33.35 -31.39
CA GLY A 873 -42.10 -32.05 -30.72
C GLY A 873 -40.66 -31.52 -30.82
N ALA A 874 -39.65 -32.39 -30.84
CA ALA A 874 -38.26 -31.99 -31.06
C ALA A 874 -38.02 -31.61 -32.53
N ILE A 875 -38.61 -32.33 -33.50
CA ILE A 875 -38.55 -32.00 -34.93
C ILE A 875 -39.25 -30.67 -35.23
N ASP A 876 -40.39 -30.41 -34.62
CA ASP A 876 -41.12 -29.15 -34.78
C ASP A 876 -40.29 -27.96 -34.28
N ARG A 877 -39.49 -28.14 -33.21
CA ARG A 877 -38.53 -27.13 -32.74
C ARG A 877 -37.37 -26.93 -33.72
N LEU A 878 -36.83 -28.01 -34.29
CA LEU A 878 -35.81 -27.91 -35.33
C LEU A 878 -36.31 -27.16 -36.57
N ASN A 879 -37.58 -27.36 -36.95
CA ASN A 879 -38.19 -26.63 -38.06
C ASN A 879 -38.34 -25.13 -37.75
N LEU A 880 -38.84 -24.77 -36.56
CA LEU A 880 -38.95 -23.38 -36.10
C LEU A 880 -37.59 -22.65 -36.05
N GLU A 881 -36.53 -23.37 -35.73
CA GLU A 881 -35.17 -22.82 -35.65
C GLU A 881 -34.47 -22.66 -37.02
N GLY A 882 -35.10 -23.15 -38.10
CA GLY A 882 -34.66 -22.97 -39.48
C GLY A 882 -33.38 -23.73 -39.84
N TYR A 883 -33.25 -25.01 -39.44
CA TYR A 883 -32.11 -25.84 -39.86
C TYR A 883 -32.24 -26.30 -41.32
N ALA A 884 -31.11 -26.36 -42.01
CA ALA A 884 -31.05 -26.81 -43.40
C ALA A 884 -31.25 -28.32 -43.53
N ASN A 885 -31.79 -28.79 -44.66
CA ASN A 885 -31.91 -30.21 -45.01
C ASN A 885 -32.69 -31.10 -44.01
N LEU A 886 -33.63 -30.52 -43.26
CA LEU A 886 -34.41 -31.25 -42.25
C LEU A 886 -35.19 -32.43 -42.84
N ASP A 887 -35.75 -32.31 -44.04
CA ASP A 887 -36.57 -33.36 -44.67
C ASP A 887 -35.81 -34.67 -44.87
N HIS A 888 -34.57 -34.58 -45.36
CA HIS A 888 -33.74 -35.76 -45.58
C HIS A 888 -33.34 -36.41 -44.25
N TRP A 889 -33.01 -35.59 -43.27
CA TRP A 889 -32.64 -36.04 -41.94
C TRP A 889 -33.80 -36.75 -41.21
N VAL A 890 -35.02 -36.20 -41.31
CA VAL A 890 -36.24 -36.81 -40.74
C VAL A 890 -36.57 -38.13 -41.45
N ALA A 891 -36.34 -38.23 -42.77
CA ALA A 891 -36.55 -39.48 -43.50
C ALA A 891 -35.60 -40.61 -43.03
N GLU A 892 -34.34 -40.30 -42.74
CA GLU A 892 -33.39 -41.28 -42.19
C GLU A 892 -33.77 -41.70 -40.76
N LEU A 893 -34.20 -40.73 -39.94
CA LEU A 893 -34.68 -41.00 -38.58
C LEU A 893 -35.92 -41.91 -38.58
N ASP A 894 -36.88 -41.64 -39.46
CA ASP A 894 -38.11 -42.42 -39.58
C ASP A 894 -37.83 -43.86 -40.04
N LYS A 895 -36.93 -44.07 -41.01
CA LYS A 895 -36.48 -45.42 -41.39
C LYS A 895 -35.84 -46.19 -40.23
N ARG A 896 -35.11 -45.50 -39.34
CA ARG A 896 -34.54 -46.13 -38.14
C ARG A 896 -35.64 -46.53 -37.15
N ILE A 897 -36.67 -45.71 -36.99
CA ILE A 897 -37.83 -46.01 -36.14
C ILE A 897 -38.63 -47.19 -36.71
N GLU A 898 -38.85 -47.25 -38.02
CA GLU A 898 -39.48 -48.39 -38.69
C GLU A 898 -38.75 -49.72 -38.36
N THR A 899 -37.42 -49.71 -38.42
CA THR A 899 -36.61 -50.91 -38.12
C THR A 899 -36.80 -51.39 -36.68
N ILE A 900 -36.85 -50.46 -35.72
CA ILE A 900 -37.07 -50.78 -34.30
C ILE A 900 -38.49 -51.31 -34.07
N LEU A 901 -39.50 -50.66 -34.65
CA LEU A 901 -40.88 -51.09 -34.55
C LEU A 901 -41.11 -52.47 -35.18
N LEU A 902 -40.44 -52.79 -36.29
CA LEU A 902 -40.44 -54.13 -36.89
C LEU A 902 -39.85 -55.19 -35.96
N GLN A 903 -38.71 -54.89 -35.33
CA GLN A 903 -38.09 -55.82 -34.38
C GLN A 903 -38.99 -56.08 -33.17
N ARG A 904 -39.61 -55.02 -32.61
CA ARG A 904 -40.57 -55.14 -31.50
C ARG A 904 -41.78 -55.98 -31.91
N LEU A 905 -42.37 -55.68 -33.07
CA LEU A 905 -43.50 -56.42 -33.60
C LEU A 905 -43.18 -57.92 -33.78
N GLY A 906 -42.00 -58.25 -34.30
CA GLY A 906 -41.50 -59.63 -34.38
C GLY A 906 -41.34 -60.32 -33.03
N GLN A 907 -40.81 -59.62 -32.01
CA GLN A 907 -40.68 -60.15 -30.65
C GLN A 907 -42.05 -60.45 -30.01
N ILE A 908 -43.04 -59.58 -30.21
CA ILE A 908 -44.39 -59.78 -29.67
C ILE A 908 -45.07 -60.97 -30.36
N ILE A 909 -44.89 -61.14 -31.67
CA ILE A 909 -45.43 -62.30 -32.40
C ILE A 909 -44.84 -63.62 -31.85
N LEU A 910 -43.55 -63.64 -31.56
CA LEU A 910 -42.88 -64.80 -30.96
C LEU A 910 -43.37 -65.06 -29.53
N ALA A 911 -43.43 -64.03 -28.69
CA ALA A 911 -43.89 -64.15 -27.32
C ALA A 911 -45.37 -64.58 -27.25
N TRP A 912 -46.21 -64.10 -28.17
CA TRP A 912 -47.62 -64.50 -28.26
C TRP A 912 -47.72 -65.97 -28.63
N SER A 913 -46.87 -66.42 -29.57
CA SER A 913 -46.80 -67.83 -29.98
C SER A 913 -46.33 -68.74 -28.84
N THR A 914 -45.39 -68.30 -27.99
CA THR A 914 -44.91 -69.10 -26.85
C THR A 914 -45.93 -69.18 -25.72
N GLU A 915 -46.61 -68.08 -25.40
CA GLU A 915 -47.66 -68.09 -24.37
C GLU A 915 -48.88 -68.91 -24.83
N PHE A 916 -49.20 -68.89 -26.13
CA PHE A 916 -50.29 -69.68 -26.69
C PHE A 916 -50.04 -71.21 -26.63
N ASP A 917 -48.78 -71.64 -26.64
CA ASP A 917 -48.45 -73.07 -26.60
C ASP A 917 -48.25 -73.63 -25.17
N ARG A 918 -48.21 -72.76 -24.15
CA ARG A 918 -47.97 -73.14 -22.76
C ARG A 918 -49.05 -74.09 -22.21
N THR A 919 -48.62 -75.17 -21.55
CA THR A 919 -49.51 -76.18 -20.94
C THR A 919 -49.50 -76.13 -19.41
N ASP A 920 -50.58 -76.59 -18.76
CA ASP A 920 -50.80 -76.48 -17.30
C ASP A 920 -49.73 -77.17 -16.42
N ASP A 921 -48.98 -78.15 -16.95
CA ASP A 921 -47.90 -78.84 -16.22
C ASP A 921 -46.69 -77.94 -15.92
N ASP A 922 -46.48 -76.89 -16.72
CA ASP A 922 -45.38 -75.93 -16.52
C ASP A 922 -45.69 -74.88 -15.44
N LEU A 923 -46.95 -74.70 -15.05
CA LEU A 923 -47.36 -73.79 -13.96
C LEU A 923 -47.01 -74.32 -12.56
N ARG A 924 -46.83 -75.64 -12.40
CA ARG A 924 -46.51 -76.27 -11.11
C ARG A 924 -45.02 -76.39 -10.80
N ARG A 925 -44.13 -76.22 -11.79
CA ARG A 925 -42.67 -76.44 -11.62
C ARG A 925 -41.86 -75.25 -11.10
N ASP A 926 -42.42 -74.04 -11.09
CA ASP A 926 -41.65 -72.80 -10.81
C ASP A 926 -41.61 -72.35 -9.33
N THR A 927 -42.12 -73.14 -8.37
CA THR A 927 -42.04 -72.79 -6.93
C THR A 927 -40.85 -73.42 -6.21
N VAL A 928 -39.61 -73.11 -6.61
CA VAL A 928 -38.41 -73.34 -5.78
C VAL A 928 -37.46 -72.14 -5.86
N PRO A 929 -37.16 -71.42 -4.75
CA PRO A 929 -36.17 -70.35 -4.75
C PRO A 929 -34.78 -70.94 -4.50
N LEU A 930 -33.90 -70.93 -5.51
CA LEU A 930 -32.49 -71.30 -5.37
C LEU A 930 -31.57 -70.06 -5.42
N ARG A 931 -30.69 -70.02 -4.42
CA ARG A 931 -29.69 -68.97 -4.11
C ARG A 931 -28.61 -68.80 -5.19
N GLU A 932 -28.20 -67.54 -5.33
CA GLU A 932 -27.02 -66.92 -5.94
C GLU A 932 -25.83 -67.79 -6.38
N ASN A 933 -25.32 -67.58 -7.62
CA ASN A 933 -24.09 -66.79 -7.83
C ASN A 933 -23.71 -66.52 -9.31
N LYS A 934 -23.50 -65.23 -9.60
CA LYS A 934 -22.47 -64.60 -10.48
C LYS A 934 -22.23 -65.09 -11.93
N ARG A 935 -22.65 -64.22 -12.87
CA ARG A 935 -21.82 -63.24 -13.64
C ARG A 935 -22.14 -63.20 -15.15
N ARG A 936 -22.61 -62.03 -15.58
CA ARG A 936 -22.44 -61.41 -16.91
C ARG A 936 -23.11 -62.09 -18.10
N ILE A 937 -24.40 -62.43 -18.01
CA ILE A 937 -25.30 -62.57 -19.17
C ILE A 937 -26.70 -62.10 -18.72
N ASP A 938 -26.87 -60.80 -18.40
CA ASP A 938 -27.99 -60.37 -17.52
C ASP A 938 -28.69 -59.07 -17.97
N LYS A 939 -28.76 -58.83 -19.29
CA LYS A 939 -29.64 -57.79 -19.86
C LYS A 939 -30.74 -58.35 -20.75
N ARG A 940 -30.44 -59.32 -21.63
CA ARG A 940 -31.45 -59.95 -22.49
C ARG A 940 -32.55 -60.71 -21.73
N MET A 941 -32.18 -61.46 -20.68
CA MET A 941 -33.12 -62.30 -19.92
C MET A 941 -34.07 -61.50 -19.00
N LYS A 942 -33.71 -60.25 -18.66
CA LYS A 942 -34.54 -59.37 -17.81
C LYS A 942 -35.62 -58.64 -18.61
N GLU A 943 -35.34 -58.38 -19.89
CA GLU A 943 -36.28 -57.75 -20.83
C GLU A 943 -37.33 -58.76 -21.34
N GLU A 944 -36.95 -60.03 -21.58
CA GLU A 944 -37.89 -61.11 -21.89
C GLU A 944 -38.91 -61.33 -20.75
N LYS A 945 -38.44 -61.37 -19.49
CA LYS A 945 -39.31 -61.54 -18.31
C LYS A 945 -40.30 -60.39 -18.08
N PHE A 946 -39.99 -59.15 -18.48
CA PHE A 946 -40.90 -58.03 -18.29
C PHE A 946 -42.03 -58.02 -19.35
N MET A 947 -41.79 -58.52 -20.56
CA MET A 947 -42.82 -58.72 -21.58
C MET A 947 -43.74 -59.91 -21.29
N GLU A 948 -43.19 -61.01 -20.75
CA GLU A 948 -43.96 -62.19 -20.34
C GLU A 948 -44.94 -61.91 -19.19
N SER A 949 -44.65 -60.92 -18.34
CA SER A 949 -45.45 -60.63 -17.14
C SER A 949 -46.81 -59.98 -17.42
N HIS A 950 -47.03 -59.38 -18.60
CA HIS A 950 -48.29 -58.68 -18.92
C HIS A 950 -49.07 -59.31 -20.09
N MET A 951 -48.47 -60.22 -20.84
CA MET A 951 -49.20 -60.92 -21.90
C MET A 951 -49.90 -62.14 -21.32
N THR A 952 -51.13 -61.93 -20.86
CA THR A 952 -52.02 -63.01 -20.42
C THR A 952 -53.08 -63.26 -21.49
N ILE A 953 -53.03 -64.45 -22.10
CA ILE A 953 -54.10 -64.89 -22.98
C ILE A 953 -55.21 -65.44 -22.08
N LYS A 954 -56.40 -64.84 -22.14
CA LYS A 954 -57.51 -65.25 -21.28
C LYS A 954 -57.93 -66.68 -21.64
N PRO A 955 -57.87 -67.64 -20.69
CA PRO A 955 -58.26 -69.01 -20.97
C PRO A 955 -59.74 -69.07 -21.30
N PHE A 956 -60.10 -69.82 -22.33
CA PHE A 956 -61.48 -70.02 -22.76
C PHE A 956 -62.04 -71.32 -22.17
N VAL A 957 -63.22 -71.30 -21.58
CA VAL A 957 -63.83 -72.53 -21.01
C VAL A 957 -64.97 -72.96 -21.93
N HIS A 958 -64.91 -74.21 -22.38
CA HIS A 958 -66.00 -74.89 -23.07
C HIS A 958 -66.66 -75.88 -22.11
N GLU A 959 -67.98 -75.86 -22.02
CA GLU A 959 -68.74 -76.84 -21.23
C GLU A 959 -69.37 -77.87 -22.17
N ILE A 960 -69.19 -79.16 -21.87
CA ILE A 960 -69.95 -80.23 -22.53
C ILE A 960 -71.29 -80.32 -21.80
N ARG A 961 -72.40 -80.09 -22.51
CA ARG A 961 -73.76 -80.13 -21.96
C ARG A 961 -74.61 -81.17 -22.67
N ILE A 962 -75.58 -81.74 -21.95
CA ILE A 962 -76.62 -82.63 -22.51
C ILE A 962 -77.97 -81.91 -22.47
N GLN A 963 -78.55 -81.66 -23.64
CA GLN A 963 -79.92 -81.15 -23.78
C GLN A 963 -80.68 -82.06 -24.75
N ASN A 964 -81.90 -82.46 -24.39
CA ASN A 964 -82.72 -83.39 -25.20
C ASN A 964 -81.98 -84.69 -25.60
N GLN A 965 -81.19 -85.26 -24.70
CA GLN A 965 -80.38 -86.47 -24.93
C GLN A 965 -79.27 -86.32 -25.99
N VAL A 966 -78.95 -85.10 -26.43
CA VAL A 966 -77.83 -84.82 -27.33
C VAL A 966 -76.69 -84.14 -26.55
N ILE A 967 -75.49 -84.68 -26.68
CA ILE A 967 -74.23 -84.09 -26.17
C ILE A 967 -73.77 -83.00 -27.16
N PHE A 968 -73.59 -81.77 -26.69
CA PHE A 968 -72.99 -80.69 -27.48
C PHE A 968 -72.09 -79.80 -26.62
N LEU A 969 -71.25 -79.00 -27.28
CA LEU A 969 -70.29 -78.09 -26.65
C LEU A 969 -70.84 -76.66 -26.64
N ASP A 970 -70.84 -76.00 -25.48
CA ASP A 970 -71.29 -74.62 -25.30
C ASP A 970 -70.17 -73.81 -24.63
N PRO A 971 -69.63 -72.74 -25.25
CA PRO A 971 -69.81 -72.26 -26.63
C PRO A 971 -69.14 -73.17 -27.70
N PRO A 972 -69.43 -73.02 -29.01
CA PRO A 972 -68.82 -73.84 -30.07
C PRO A 972 -67.33 -73.51 -30.30
N ILE A 973 -66.57 -74.47 -30.82
CA ILE A 973 -65.10 -74.36 -31.03
C ILE A 973 -64.72 -73.20 -31.96
N GLU A 974 -65.54 -72.89 -32.97
CA GLU A 974 -65.29 -71.75 -33.90
C GLU A 974 -65.30 -70.39 -33.19
N TYR A 975 -66.03 -70.26 -32.08
CA TYR A 975 -66.03 -69.02 -31.30
C TYR A 975 -64.67 -68.79 -30.61
N ALA A 976 -64.04 -69.86 -30.13
CA ALA A 976 -62.68 -69.79 -29.57
C ALA A 976 -61.66 -69.36 -30.64
N ARG A 977 -61.75 -69.93 -31.85
CA ARG A 977 -60.92 -69.54 -33.00
C ARG A 977 -61.04 -68.04 -33.33
N ALA A 978 -62.26 -67.53 -33.45
CA ALA A 978 -62.52 -66.11 -33.73
C ALA A 978 -61.99 -65.20 -32.60
N ALA A 979 -62.14 -65.62 -31.34
CA ALA A 979 -61.64 -64.87 -30.19
C ALA A 979 -60.10 -64.81 -30.16
N TRP A 980 -59.40 -65.90 -30.46
CA TRP A 980 -57.93 -65.93 -30.49
C TRP A 980 -57.36 -65.07 -31.63
N ILE A 981 -57.96 -65.12 -32.82
CA ILE A 981 -57.57 -64.26 -33.95
C ILE A 981 -57.80 -62.77 -33.61
N LYS A 982 -58.92 -62.43 -32.97
CA LYS A 982 -59.21 -61.06 -32.53
C LYS A 982 -58.15 -60.56 -31.53
N GLN A 983 -57.81 -61.39 -30.54
CA GLN A 983 -56.77 -61.04 -29.57
C GLN A 983 -55.41 -60.82 -30.24
N LEU A 984 -55.02 -61.66 -31.22
CA LEU A 984 -53.79 -61.47 -31.99
C LEU A 984 -53.81 -60.13 -32.77
N HIS A 985 -54.92 -59.80 -33.43
CA HIS A 985 -55.06 -58.53 -34.16
C HIS A 985 -55.02 -57.31 -33.24
N ASP A 986 -55.57 -57.40 -32.03
CA ASP A 986 -55.52 -56.29 -31.07
C ASP A 986 -54.06 -55.99 -30.66
N TRP A 987 -53.24 -57.02 -30.47
CA TRP A 987 -51.80 -56.89 -30.18
C TRP A 987 -51.00 -56.36 -31.39
N LEU A 988 -51.27 -56.83 -32.62
CA LEU A 988 -50.62 -56.28 -33.82
C LEU A 988 -51.02 -54.82 -34.07
N GLY A 989 -52.28 -54.48 -33.77
CA GLY A 989 -52.85 -53.16 -33.95
C GLY A 989 -52.29 -52.08 -33.01
N VAL A 990 -51.54 -52.44 -31.96
CA VAL A 990 -50.88 -51.48 -31.07
C VAL A 990 -49.80 -50.68 -31.82
N VAL A 991 -48.99 -51.34 -32.65
CA VAL A 991 -47.90 -50.71 -33.41
C VAL A 991 -48.39 -50.18 -34.75
N CYS A 992 -49.22 -50.94 -35.47
CA CYS A 992 -49.64 -50.58 -36.83
C CYS A 992 -50.54 -49.34 -36.90
N ARG A 993 -51.22 -48.98 -35.80
CA ARG A 993 -52.10 -47.79 -35.72
C ARG A 993 -51.39 -46.50 -35.31
N LEU A 994 -50.07 -46.55 -35.05
CA LEU A 994 -49.28 -45.37 -34.68
C LEU A 994 -49.12 -44.43 -35.87
N ARG A 995 -49.07 -43.12 -35.60
CA ARG A 995 -48.86 -42.07 -36.61
C ARG A 995 -47.37 -41.95 -36.95
N ARG A 996 -47.08 -41.79 -38.24
CA ARG A 996 -45.72 -41.61 -38.76
C ARG A 996 -45.21 -40.18 -38.51
N ILE A 997 -43.90 -40.02 -38.36
CA ILE A 997 -43.23 -38.73 -38.11
C ILE A 997 -43.20 -37.90 -39.39
N GLN A 998 -43.35 -36.58 -39.27
CA GLN A 998 -43.40 -35.64 -40.41
C GLN A 998 -42.48 -34.44 -40.19
N SER A 999 -41.81 -33.97 -41.24
CA SER A 999 -40.94 -32.78 -41.18
C SER A 999 -41.71 -31.46 -41.34
N SER A 1000 -42.83 -31.47 -42.08
CA SER A 1000 -43.51 -30.26 -42.59
C SER A 1000 -44.91 -30.00 -42.00
N ARG A 1001 -45.12 -30.26 -40.71
CA ARG A 1001 -46.44 -30.05 -40.07
C ARG A 1001 -46.97 -28.60 -40.20
N TYR A 1002 -46.08 -27.62 -40.19
CA TYR A 1002 -46.42 -26.20 -40.36
C TYR A 1002 -46.83 -25.83 -41.80
N GLU A 1003 -46.33 -26.54 -42.81
CA GLU A 1003 -46.63 -26.28 -44.22
C GLU A 1003 -47.91 -27.01 -44.69
N ILE A 1004 -48.16 -28.21 -44.16
CA ILE A 1004 -49.35 -29.02 -44.46
C ILE A 1004 -50.65 -28.30 -44.05
N GLY A 1005 -50.61 -27.45 -43.03
CA GLY A 1005 -51.77 -26.65 -42.60
C GLY A 1005 -52.17 -25.54 -43.57
N LEU A 1006 -51.27 -25.12 -44.47
CA LEU A 1006 -51.47 -24.03 -45.44
C LEU A 1006 -51.69 -24.55 -46.87
N GLN A 1007 -51.25 -25.76 -47.20
CA GLN A 1007 -51.42 -26.38 -48.52
C GLN A 1007 -52.46 -27.51 -48.50
N MET A 1008 -53.74 -27.17 -48.58
CA MET A 1008 -54.76 -28.12 -49.07
C MET A 1008 -54.55 -28.30 -50.58
N GLN A 1009 -54.29 -29.52 -51.02
CA GLN A 1009 -54.10 -29.94 -52.43
C GLN A 1009 -52.67 -29.80 -52.96
N GLY A 1010 -51.85 -30.84 -52.79
CA GLY A 1010 -50.72 -31.03 -53.69
C GLY A 1010 -49.46 -31.70 -53.14
N SER A 1011 -49.55 -32.77 -52.33
CA SER A 1011 -48.40 -33.67 -52.21
C SER A 1011 -48.85 -35.11 -51.91
N VAL A 1012 -48.22 -36.02 -52.66
CA VAL A 1012 -48.26 -37.49 -52.63
C VAL A 1012 -48.75 -38.06 -51.30
N SER A 1013 -49.68 -39.03 -51.38
CA SER A 1013 -50.17 -39.85 -50.26
C SER A 1013 -49.02 -40.46 -49.46
N SER A 1014 -48.50 -39.71 -48.50
CA SER A 1014 -47.54 -40.19 -47.52
C SER A 1014 -48.31 -41.10 -46.55
N GLU A 1015 -47.77 -42.29 -46.32
CA GLU A 1015 -48.37 -43.25 -45.41
C GLU A 1015 -48.48 -42.62 -44.02
N THR A 1016 -49.70 -42.34 -43.58
CA THR A 1016 -49.93 -41.64 -42.32
C THR A 1016 -49.73 -42.51 -41.09
N THR A 1017 -49.68 -43.83 -41.28
CA THR A 1017 -49.58 -44.84 -40.21
C THR A 1017 -48.61 -45.95 -40.57
N TYR A 1018 -48.03 -46.59 -39.56
CA TYR A 1018 -47.09 -47.71 -39.69
C TYR A 1018 -47.76 -49.05 -40.11
N THR A 1019 -48.81 -49.00 -40.93
CA THR A 1019 -49.52 -50.21 -41.41
C THR A 1019 -48.70 -51.00 -42.44
N SER A 1020 -47.85 -50.33 -43.20
CA SER A 1020 -46.92 -50.92 -44.17
C SER A 1020 -45.90 -51.87 -43.53
N LEU A 1021 -45.64 -51.74 -42.22
CA LEU A 1021 -44.72 -52.63 -41.48
C LEU A 1021 -45.08 -54.12 -41.61
N LEU A 1022 -46.37 -54.47 -41.73
CA LEU A 1022 -46.80 -55.86 -41.91
C LEU A 1022 -46.35 -56.47 -43.25
N THR A 1023 -46.06 -55.64 -44.25
CA THR A 1023 -45.58 -56.08 -45.57
C THR A 1023 -44.06 -56.26 -45.64
N HIS A 1024 -43.34 -55.80 -44.61
CA HIS A 1024 -41.87 -55.83 -44.55
C HIS A 1024 -41.30 -57.08 -43.86
N PHE A 1025 -42.14 -58.02 -43.40
CA PHE A 1025 -41.67 -59.31 -42.85
C PHE A 1025 -41.27 -60.28 -43.99
N PRO A 1026 -40.00 -60.71 -44.08
CA PRO A 1026 -39.55 -61.66 -45.10
C PRO A 1026 -39.79 -63.14 -44.72
N ASP A 1027 -40.07 -63.43 -43.44
CA ASP A 1027 -40.16 -64.78 -42.88
C ASP A 1027 -41.60 -65.20 -42.52
N ASP A 1028 -41.89 -66.50 -42.45
CA ASP A 1028 -43.18 -67.12 -42.05
C ASP A 1028 -43.60 -66.84 -40.58
N THR A 1029 -43.05 -65.79 -39.96
CA THR A 1029 -43.28 -65.40 -38.57
C THR A 1029 -44.74 -65.03 -38.33
N LEU A 1030 -45.40 -64.40 -39.30
CA LEU A 1030 -46.84 -64.13 -39.24
C LEU A 1030 -47.69 -65.39 -39.41
N GLN A 1031 -47.22 -66.41 -40.12
CA GLN A 1031 -47.98 -67.66 -40.33
C GLN A 1031 -48.01 -68.53 -39.06
N ARG A 1032 -46.95 -68.50 -38.25
CA ARG A 1032 -46.79 -69.34 -37.06
C ARG A 1032 -47.92 -69.19 -36.01
N PRO A 1033 -48.33 -67.98 -35.58
CA PRO A 1033 -49.48 -67.81 -34.69
C PRO A 1033 -50.77 -68.44 -35.22
N PHE A 1034 -51.07 -68.24 -36.51
CA PHE A 1034 -52.27 -68.79 -37.13
C PHE A 1034 -52.20 -70.32 -37.22
N ALA A 1035 -51.04 -70.89 -37.56
CA ALA A 1035 -50.84 -72.34 -37.58
C ALA A 1035 -51.02 -72.98 -36.19
N LEU A 1036 -50.56 -72.31 -35.11
CA LEU A 1036 -50.75 -72.77 -33.73
C LEU A 1036 -52.23 -72.74 -33.32
N ILE A 1037 -52.95 -71.68 -33.68
CA ILE A 1037 -54.41 -71.59 -33.48
C ILE A 1037 -55.11 -72.78 -34.12
N GLU A 1038 -54.85 -73.05 -35.40
CA GLU A 1038 -55.47 -74.18 -36.12
C GLU A 1038 -55.12 -75.53 -35.49
N ALA A 1039 -53.86 -75.71 -35.04
CA ALA A 1039 -53.43 -76.95 -34.39
C ALA A 1039 -54.18 -77.20 -33.07
N LYS A 1040 -54.38 -76.18 -32.22
CA LYS A 1040 -55.13 -76.31 -30.96
C LYS A 1040 -56.63 -76.53 -31.22
N VAL A 1041 -57.21 -75.85 -32.23
CA VAL A 1041 -58.61 -76.11 -32.66
C VAL A 1041 -58.78 -77.58 -33.06
N GLN A 1042 -57.83 -78.13 -33.82
CA GLN A 1042 -57.86 -79.53 -34.24
C GLN A 1042 -57.74 -80.50 -33.06
N GLN A 1043 -56.85 -80.24 -32.10
CA GLN A 1043 -56.72 -81.04 -30.87
C GLN A 1043 -58.01 -81.03 -30.03
N LEU A 1044 -58.64 -79.86 -29.85
CA LEU A 1044 -59.92 -79.73 -29.16
C LEU A 1044 -61.03 -80.50 -29.90
N ARG A 1045 -61.07 -80.39 -31.23
CA ARG A 1045 -62.04 -81.11 -32.07
C ARG A 1045 -61.90 -82.62 -31.92
N GLU A 1046 -60.68 -83.15 -31.93
CA GLU A 1046 -60.42 -84.59 -31.72
C GLU A 1046 -60.81 -85.06 -30.33
N TYR A 1047 -60.59 -84.25 -29.29
CA TYR A 1047 -60.99 -84.59 -27.93
C TYR A 1047 -62.52 -84.53 -27.73
N VAL A 1048 -63.18 -83.48 -28.23
CA VAL A 1048 -64.64 -83.36 -28.20
C VAL A 1048 -65.29 -84.47 -29.01
N ALA A 1049 -64.69 -84.90 -30.14
CA ALA A 1049 -65.19 -86.03 -30.91
C ALA A 1049 -65.24 -87.34 -30.10
N LYS A 1050 -64.29 -87.58 -29.18
CA LYS A 1050 -64.35 -88.73 -28.27
C LYS A 1050 -65.56 -88.67 -27.33
N TRP A 1051 -65.90 -87.47 -26.84
CA TRP A 1051 -67.10 -87.29 -26.02
C TRP A 1051 -68.39 -87.40 -26.83
N LEU A 1052 -68.41 -86.89 -28.07
CA LEU A 1052 -69.53 -87.05 -29.00
C LEU A 1052 -69.74 -88.51 -29.42
N GLN A 1053 -68.70 -89.37 -29.44
CA GLN A 1053 -68.89 -90.80 -29.68
C GLN A 1053 -69.79 -91.46 -28.63
N PHE A 1054 -69.80 -90.96 -27.39
CA PHE A 1054 -70.72 -91.47 -26.36
C PHE A 1054 -72.19 -91.14 -26.64
N GLN A 1055 -72.49 -90.22 -27.57
CA GLN A 1055 -73.85 -90.00 -28.05
C GLN A 1055 -74.51 -91.29 -28.54
N SER A 1056 -73.73 -92.18 -29.17
CA SER A 1056 -74.25 -93.45 -29.69
C SER A 1056 -74.87 -94.34 -28.60
N LEU A 1057 -74.52 -94.16 -27.32
CA LEU A 1057 -75.11 -94.94 -26.21
C LEU A 1057 -76.58 -94.63 -25.96
N TRP A 1058 -77.02 -93.42 -26.31
CA TRP A 1058 -78.42 -93.02 -26.26
C TRP A 1058 -79.16 -93.40 -27.54
N ASP A 1059 -78.46 -93.45 -28.67
CA ASP A 1059 -79.04 -93.75 -29.98
C ASP A 1059 -79.07 -95.27 -30.30
N LEU A 1060 -78.35 -96.11 -29.56
CA LEU A 1060 -78.36 -97.57 -29.74
C LEU A 1060 -79.67 -98.19 -29.24
N GLU A 1061 -80.36 -98.93 -30.10
CA GLU A 1061 -81.48 -99.79 -29.70
C GLU A 1061 -80.97 -101.15 -29.22
N ALA A 1062 -81.44 -101.58 -28.04
CA ALA A 1062 -81.03 -102.83 -27.41
C ALA A 1062 -81.24 -104.05 -28.31
N GLU A 1063 -82.34 -104.09 -29.06
CA GLU A 1063 -82.68 -105.21 -29.96
C GLU A 1063 -81.68 -105.38 -31.11
N TYR A 1064 -81.15 -104.28 -31.65
CA TYR A 1064 -80.19 -104.34 -32.76
C TYR A 1064 -78.84 -104.93 -32.31
N VAL A 1065 -78.38 -104.56 -31.10
CA VAL A 1065 -77.15 -105.11 -30.50
C VAL A 1065 -77.33 -106.59 -30.20
N PHE A 1066 -78.47 -106.98 -29.65
CA PHE A 1066 -78.77 -108.39 -29.34
C PHE A 1066 -78.88 -109.26 -30.59
N ASN A 1067 -79.47 -108.76 -31.67
CA ASN A 1067 -79.57 -109.49 -32.94
C ASN A 1067 -78.20 -109.75 -33.58
N ARG A 1068 -77.26 -108.80 -33.45
CA ARG A 1068 -75.92 -108.93 -34.01
C ARG A 1068 -75.01 -109.87 -33.21
N LEU A 1069 -75.22 -109.96 -31.89
CA LEU A 1069 -74.48 -110.87 -31.01
C LEU A 1069 -74.92 -112.33 -31.18
N GLY A 1070 -76.14 -112.57 -31.67
CA GLY A 1070 -76.67 -113.91 -31.95
C GLY A 1070 -76.58 -114.86 -30.76
N ASP A 1071 -76.45 -116.16 -31.05
CA ASP A 1071 -76.34 -117.23 -30.03
C ASP A 1071 -74.88 -117.54 -29.63
N SER A 1072 -73.90 -116.84 -30.22
CA SER A 1072 -72.48 -117.11 -29.97
C SER A 1072 -72.01 -116.49 -28.64
N LEU A 1073 -71.91 -117.31 -27.60
CA LEU A 1073 -71.44 -116.93 -26.25
C LEU A 1073 -70.08 -116.19 -26.24
N ALA A 1074 -69.16 -116.48 -27.17
CA ALA A 1074 -67.85 -115.83 -27.25
C ALA A 1074 -67.94 -114.33 -27.57
N HIS A 1075 -68.86 -113.94 -28.47
CA HIS A 1075 -69.05 -112.55 -28.86
C HIS A 1075 -69.65 -111.71 -27.72
N TRP A 1076 -70.55 -112.30 -26.93
CA TRP A 1076 -71.09 -111.67 -25.72
C TRP A 1076 -70.01 -111.43 -24.66
N GLN A 1077 -69.11 -112.39 -24.45
CA GLN A 1077 -67.99 -112.23 -23.52
C GLN A 1077 -67.00 -111.16 -24.00
N GLN A 1078 -66.72 -111.11 -25.30
CA GLN A 1078 -65.88 -110.06 -25.88
C GLN A 1078 -66.50 -108.67 -25.66
N LEU A 1079 -67.80 -108.51 -25.92
CA LEU A 1079 -68.51 -107.25 -25.73
C LEU A 1079 -68.49 -106.79 -24.26
N LEU A 1080 -68.69 -107.70 -23.29
CA LEU A 1080 -68.56 -107.37 -21.86
C LEU A 1080 -67.13 -106.92 -21.49
N THR A 1081 -66.12 -107.50 -22.14
CA THR A 1081 -64.72 -107.10 -21.93
C THR A 1081 -64.43 -105.72 -22.53
N GLU A 1082 -65.02 -105.43 -23.70
CA GLU A 1082 -64.92 -104.11 -24.36
C GLU A 1082 -65.65 -103.01 -23.58
N ILE A 1083 -66.84 -103.29 -23.02
CA ILE A 1083 -67.55 -102.37 -22.12
C ILE A 1083 -66.70 -102.04 -20.88
N LYS A 1084 -66.04 -103.05 -20.29
CA LYS A 1084 -65.15 -102.84 -19.14
C LYS A 1084 -63.94 -101.96 -19.51
N LYS A 1085 -63.36 -102.14 -20.70
CA LYS A 1085 -62.27 -101.29 -21.20
C LYS A 1085 -62.73 -99.86 -21.48
N ALA A 1086 -63.92 -99.67 -22.06
CA ALA A 1086 -64.49 -98.34 -22.32
C ALA A 1086 -64.78 -97.58 -21.01
N ARG A 1087 -65.28 -98.25 -19.97
CA ARG A 1087 -65.52 -97.64 -18.64
C ARG A 1087 -64.26 -97.04 -18.02
N ALA A 1088 -63.12 -97.71 -18.17
CA ALA A 1088 -61.85 -97.22 -17.64
C ALA A 1088 -61.40 -95.87 -18.25
N THR A 1089 -61.96 -95.44 -19.38
CA THR A 1089 -61.56 -94.18 -20.05
C THR A 1089 -62.19 -92.93 -19.46
N PHE A 1090 -63.29 -93.05 -18.71
CA PHE A 1090 -64.01 -91.91 -18.12
C PHE A 1090 -64.23 -92.01 -16.60
N ASP A 1091 -63.95 -93.15 -15.98
CA ASP A 1091 -64.01 -93.34 -14.52
C ASP A 1091 -62.75 -92.76 -13.84
N THR A 1092 -62.52 -91.45 -14.02
CA THR A 1092 -61.44 -90.67 -13.42
C THR A 1092 -62.02 -89.58 -12.51
N SER A 1093 -61.31 -89.20 -11.45
CA SER A 1093 -61.77 -88.20 -10.47
C SER A 1093 -61.72 -86.75 -10.96
N GLU A 1094 -61.31 -86.51 -12.20
CA GLU A 1094 -61.14 -85.18 -12.78
C GLU A 1094 -62.45 -84.69 -13.41
N THR A 1095 -62.90 -83.48 -13.05
CA THR A 1095 -64.15 -82.85 -13.54
C THR A 1095 -63.94 -81.92 -14.75
N GLN A 1096 -62.70 -81.51 -14.99
CA GLN A 1096 -62.30 -80.64 -16.10
C GLN A 1096 -60.97 -81.11 -16.69
N LYS A 1097 -60.79 -80.92 -18.00
CA LYS A 1097 -59.51 -81.12 -18.67
C LYS A 1097 -59.03 -79.83 -19.32
N SER A 1098 -57.85 -79.36 -18.92
CA SER A 1098 -57.21 -78.19 -19.50
C SER A 1098 -56.31 -78.55 -20.70
N PHE A 1099 -56.32 -77.67 -21.69
CA PHE A 1099 -55.49 -77.64 -22.90
C PHE A 1099 -54.65 -76.34 -22.91
N GLY A 1100 -54.23 -75.87 -21.73
CA GLY A 1100 -53.54 -74.59 -21.55
C GLY A 1100 -54.50 -73.41 -21.67
N VAL A 1101 -54.56 -72.80 -22.86
CA VAL A 1101 -55.39 -71.61 -23.16
C VAL A 1101 -56.89 -71.93 -23.26
N CYS A 1102 -57.26 -73.20 -23.12
CA CYS A 1102 -58.64 -73.65 -23.18
C CYS A 1102 -58.89 -74.74 -22.14
N ALA A 1103 -60.03 -74.74 -21.46
CA ALA A 1103 -60.46 -75.83 -20.60
C ALA A 1103 -61.79 -76.40 -21.08
N ILE A 1104 -61.93 -77.73 -21.02
CA ILE A 1104 -63.19 -78.42 -21.29
C ILE A 1104 -63.72 -78.97 -19.97
N ASP A 1105 -64.85 -78.45 -19.52
CA ASP A 1105 -65.60 -78.95 -18.37
C ASP A 1105 -66.59 -80.03 -18.84
N TYR A 1106 -66.54 -81.21 -18.21
CA TYR A 1106 -67.40 -82.34 -18.52
C TYR A 1106 -68.08 -82.94 -17.28
N GLU A 1107 -68.05 -82.26 -16.13
CA GLU A 1107 -68.56 -82.75 -14.84
C GLU A 1107 -70.02 -83.24 -14.93
N GLN A 1108 -70.89 -82.43 -15.54
CA GLN A 1108 -72.32 -82.74 -15.66
C GLN A 1108 -72.60 -83.94 -16.58
N VAL A 1109 -71.76 -84.15 -17.59
CA VAL A 1109 -71.94 -85.20 -18.60
C VAL A 1109 -71.40 -86.52 -18.11
N GLN A 1110 -70.27 -86.52 -17.41
CA GLN A 1110 -69.66 -87.71 -16.82
C GLN A 1110 -70.64 -88.49 -15.95
N ALA A 1111 -71.33 -87.83 -15.02
CA ALA A 1111 -72.30 -88.49 -14.14
C ALA A 1111 -73.47 -89.15 -14.92
N ARG A 1112 -73.94 -88.50 -15.99
CA ARG A 1112 -75.05 -89.00 -16.82
C ARG A 1112 -74.63 -90.15 -17.75
N VAL A 1113 -73.44 -90.07 -18.34
CA VAL A 1113 -72.85 -91.16 -19.16
C VAL A 1113 -72.65 -92.41 -18.28
N ASN A 1114 -72.10 -92.25 -17.07
CA ASN A 1114 -71.86 -93.35 -16.12
C ASN A 1114 -73.17 -94.09 -15.80
N ALA A 1115 -74.22 -93.34 -15.45
CA ALA A 1115 -75.52 -93.92 -15.12
C ALA A 1115 -76.13 -94.71 -16.29
N LYS A 1116 -75.97 -94.23 -17.53
CA LYS A 1116 -76.49 -94.91 -18.73
C LYS A 1116 -75.69 -96.17 -19.06
N TYR A 1117 -74.37 -96.14 -18.91
CA TYR A 1117 -73.51 -97.33 -19.04
C TYR A 1117 -73.88 -98.41 -18.02
N ASP A 1118 -74.12 -98.04 -16.76
CA ASP A 1118 -74.53 -98.97 -15.71
C ASP A 1118 -75.91 -99.60 -15.99
N ALA A 1119 -76.80 -98.91 -16.69
CA ALA A 1119 -78.07 -99.47 -17.15
C ALA A 1119 -77.86 -100.52 -18.25
N TRP A 1120 -77.06 -100.21 -19.28
CA TRP A 1120 -76.74 -101.13 -20.37
C TRP A 1120 -75.98 -102.38 -19.89
N GLN A 1121 -75.01 -102.21 -19.00
CA GLN A 1121 -74.26 -103.32 -18.43
C GLN A 1121 -75.18 -104.31 -17.71
N ARG A 1122 -76.18 -103.81 -16.96
CA ARG A 1122 -77.17 -104.67 -16.28
C ARG A 1122 -78.05 -105.45 -17.27
N ASP A 1123 -78.52 -104.81 -18.34
CA ASP A 1123 -79.41 -105.46 -19.31
C ASP A 1123 -78.69 -106.53 -20.15
N ILE A 1124 -77.46 -106.25 -20.60
CA ILE A 1124 -76.61 -107.21 -21.33
C ILE A 1124 -76.27 -108.43 -20.45
N LEU A 1125 -75.91 -108.22 -19.18
CA LEU A 1125 -75.62 -109.32 -18.24
C LEU A 1125 -76.85 -110.20 -17.99
N SER A 1126 -78.04 -109.60 -17.86
CA SER A 1126 -79.29 -110.34 -17.65
C SER A 1126 -79.59 -111.28 -18.81
N ARG A 1127 -79.50 -110.80 -20.06
CA ARG A 1127 -79.76 -111.61 -21.25
C ARG A 1127 -78.68 -112.66 -21.54
N PHE A 1128 -77.42 -112.34 -21.30
CA PHE A 1128 -76.33 -113.32 -21.36
C PHE A 1128 -76.59 -114.48 -20.39
N GLY A 1129 -77.06 -114.18 -19.17
CA GLY A 1129 -77.44 -115.20 -18.19
C GLY A 1129 -78.55 -116.13 -18.68
N VAL A 1130 -79.58 -115.59 -19.36
CA VAL A 1130 -80.68 -116.40 -19.92
C VAL A 1130 -80.20 -117.29 -21.08
N LYS A 1131 -79.39 -116.77 -22.00
CA LYS A 1131 -78.86 -117.51 -23.15
C LYS A 1131 -77.91 -118.64 -22.73
N LEU A 1132 -76.99 -118.37 -21.80
CA LEU A 1132 -76.13 -119.40 -21.21
C LEU A 1132 -76.96 -120.50 -20.54
N GLY A 1133 -78.03 -120.13 -19.83
CA GLY A 1133 -78.95 -121.09 -19.22
C GLY A 1133 -79.68 -121.99 -20.22
N ASN A 1134 -80.01 -121.50 -21.42
CA ASN A 1134 -80.66 -122.30 -22.48
C ASN A 1134 -79.68 -123.24 -23.19
N GLU A 1135 -78.48 -122.78 -23.54
CA GLU A 1135 -77.42 -123.63 -24.10
C GLU A 1135 -77.03 -124.78 -23.16
N MET A 1136 -76.97 -124.52 -21.85
CA MET A 1136 -76.75 -125.59 -20.87
C MET A 1136 -77.87 -126.64 -20.87
N LYS A 1137 -79.14 -126.24 -21.13
CA LYS A 1137 -80.28 -127.17 -21.22
C LYS A 1137 -80.26 -127.98 -22.52
N GLU A 1138 -79.91 -127.37 -23.65
CA GLU A 1138 -79.78 -128.08 -24.93
C GLU A 1138 -78.59 -129.05 -24.93
N MET A 1139 -77.46 -128.67 -24.33
CA MET A 1139 -76.33 -129.57 -24.12
C MET A 1139 -76.76 -130.76 -23.24
N HIS A 1140 -77.54 -130.53 -22.18
CA HIS A 1140 -78.07 -131.62 -21.39
C HIS A 1140 -79.01 -132.53 -22.20
N ALA A 1141 -79.89 -131.97 -23.03
CA ALA A 1141 -80.84 -132.73 -23.85
C ALA A 1141 -80.15 -133.54 -24.96
N SER A 1142 -79.11 -132.99 -25.60
CA SER A 1142 -78.35 -133.70 -26.64
C SER A 1142 -77.57 -134.90 -26.08
N ILE A 1143 -77.00 -134.75 -24.87
CA ILE A 1143 -76.37 -135.86 -24.14
C ILE A 1143 -77.40 -136.95 -23.81
N LEU A 1144 -78.61 -136.55 -23.41
CA LEU A 1144 -79.70 -137.49 -23.10
C LEU A 1144 -80.21 -138.23 -24.35
N LYS A 1145 -80.28 -137.55 -25.49
CA LYS A 1145 -80.65 -138.15 -26.78
C LYS A 1145 -79.56 -139.09 -27.31
N ALA A 1146 -78.29 -138.69 -27.26
CA ALA A 1146 -77.16 -139.54 -27.62
C ALA A 1146 -77.10 -140.81 -26.75
N ARG A 1147 -77.47 -140.70 -25.47
CA ARG A 1147 -77.64 -141.86 -24.59
C ARG A 1147 -78.78 -142.78 -25.05
N ASN A 1148 -79.97 -142.26 -25.36
CA ASN A 1148 -81.10 -143.09 -25.82
C ASN A 1148 -80.87 -143.74 -27.19
N ASP A 1149 -80.17 -143.06 -28.11
CA ASP A 1149 -79.82 -143.61 -29.43
C ASP A 1149 -78.79 -144.77 -29.33
N LEU A 1150 -77.94 -144.77 -28.30
CA LEU A 1150 -77.04 -145.89 -27.98
C LEU A 1150 -77.77 -147.08 -27.32
N GLU A 1151 -78.84 -146.84 -26.57
CA GLU A 1151 -79.61 -147.89 -25.87
C GLU A 1151 -80.55 -148.68 -26.82
N HIS A 1152 -80.90 -148.16 -28.00
CA HIS A 1152 -81.75 -148.85 -29.00
C HIS A 1152 -81.00 -149.79 -29.97
N GLN A 1153 -79.67 -149.88 -29.91
CA GLN A 1153 -78.87 -150.80 -30.73
C GLN A 1153 -78.34 -151.99 -29.90
N SER A 1154 -79.20 -152.96 -29.55
CA SER A 1154 -78.74 -154.30 -29.12
C SER A 1154 -79.70 -155.47 -29.47
N ILE A 1155 -79.24 -156.27 -30.44
CA ILE A 1155 -79.50 -157.71 -30.75
C ILE A 1155 -80.87 -158.15 -31.33
N GLU A 1156 -80.98 -158.13 -32.68
CA GLU A 1156 -81.45 -159.27 -33.51
C GLU A 1156 -81.05 -159.08 -35.00
N GLY A 1157 -80.26 -160.03 -35.54
CA GLY A 1157 -79.91 -160.22 -36.97
C GLY A 1157 -78.96 -159.18 -37.61
N LEU A 1158 -77.63 -159.31 -37.69
CA LEU A 1158 -76.78 -160.42 -38.16
C LEU A 1158 -77.15 -160.92 -39.58
N VAL A 1159 -76.38 -160.49 -40.60
CA VAL A 1159 -75.73 -161.32 -41.65
C VAL A 1159 -75.14 -160.42 -42.77
N GLY A 1160 -73.81 -160.49 -42.95
CA GLY A 1160 -73.04 -160.17 -44.16
C GLY A 1160 -72.61 -158.71 -44.35
N GLY A 1161 -71.39 -158.24 -44.10
CA GLY A 1161 -70.12 -158.94 -43.83
C GLY A 1161 -69.04 -158.52 -44.85
N SER A 1162 -68.00 -157.85 -44.35
CA SER A 1162 -66.72 -157.45 -44.99
C SER A 1162 -66.77 -156.13 -45.79
N ARG A 1163 -66.44 -154.93 -45.28
CA ARG A 1163 -65.39 -154.50 -44.33
C ARG A 1163 -63.96 -154.92 -44.72
N ARG A 1164 -63.24 -154.01 -45.37
CA ARG A 1164 -61.86 -153.70 -44.97
C ARG A 1164 -61.79 -152.26 -44.48
N PHE A 1165 -61.11 -152.16 -43.35
CA PHE A 1165 -60.74 -150.99 -42.59
C PHE A 1165 -59.87 -150.02 -43.38
#